data_AF-A0AAV4CNG0-F1
#
_entry.id   AF-A0AAV4CNG0-F1
#
_cell.length_a   1.000
_cell.length_b   1.000
_cell.length_c   1.000
_cell.angle_alpha   90.00
_cell.angle_beta   90.00
_cell.angle_gamma   90.00
#
_symmetry.space_group_name_H-M   'P 1'
#
loop_
_entity.id
_entity.type
_entity.pdbx_description
1 polymer ?
#
loop_
_entity_poly.entity_id
_entity_poly.type
_entity_poly.pdbx_seq_one_letter_code
_entity_poly.pdbx_strand_id
1 'polypeptide(L)'
;MSVKKPSPQWKKFQPSVQDPAILSMHSNASVVNMNVNAEIQPAVPGGLPRVRETGLVDKKQKFQPSVQDPAILSMHSNASVVNMNVNAEIQPAVPGGLPRVRETGLVDKKQHSYGFIQCCDRDARLFFHFSEYSGNIEALKVGEAVEFQMSFDRRTGKPVAVGVIKVDPTLVSPEILNEEKVQGTIVQEAKIIKQKNGTLPGAQDGLGRVTYVHNGECFFLPYGLEDVVGSSTPPKTGEDVLFQIATDKRDGKIRARNVESLESPSQRFAGVVCSMKDTFGFIERADIVKEIFFHYSEFKGDINELVLGDDVAFGIQIRNNKEVAVEIEHLPEGTVIFEDIAVEMVKGKILKMLKSSNRRPSEALAGRIMYETPKGLIEIPFGEKDQRGECTLLQGDTVEFQIATDRRDKLQRATNIALLEETFDYSGDIRETGIIAALKDGYGFIYCAERDLRLFFHFSEFMDLTYNPRLQDELQFTVDQDPSQPTRQVATRIKHLAKGSVSFIKVLPAVYIGTVDKEPSTHKNQGKNKEGEPGNIIYDYEGTIQQIPYFLKDVTDQNNLPHFGDKIDFHIGELKATGKKQAVKVRVVLRNIAGRCHGFVATIKENYGFIETADHEKEVFFHFSSFNGDTNDLELGDEVEYTLARKSSKVSAENIRKLARGTIPADEILREKGIVQGRIVRPMRIVNTDQEEYCGLVQITDEEGNNVGDPLPYGITSLADKRDFLQKDDVVKFQVARAKKDDQLRAVNIGALRKFIRAKVDSVKGQYGFINYEAEEGKKLFFHMTEVHDGAVIQAGDEVEFVLVQNQRNGKFSACSLRKITDRRRPERLLSRLKSFSEDKSIWKVIAIRNPKGPEDGKGFQPRSPWSSPLS
;
A
#
# COMPACT_ATOMS: atom_id res chain seq x y z
N MET A 1 59.81 -15.80 40.63
CA MET A 1 60.56 -14.83 39.79
C MET A 1 59.64 -14.30 38.70
N SER A 2 59.90 -13.11 38.15
CA SER A 2 59.31 -12.47 36.93
C SER A 2 57.86 -12.85 36.54
N VAL A 3 56.79 -12.06 36.74
CA VAL A 3 56.50 -10.60 36.62
C VAL A 3 56.19 -10.11 35.18
N LYS A 4 54.93 -9.65 35.02
CA LYS A 4 54.21 -9.00 33.91
C LYS A 4 54.99 -7.98 33.05
N LYS A 5 54.60 -7.81 31.76
CA LYS A 5 53.97 -6.58 31.18
C LYS A 5 53.57 -6.73 29.67
N PRO A 6 52.87 -5.76 29.02
CA PRO A 6 51.92 -6.04 27.93
C PRO A 6 52.14 -5.23 26.60
N SER A 7 51.06 -5.04 25.83
CA SER A 7 50.92 -4.28 24.57
C SER A 7 51.00 -2.74 24.68
N PRO A 8 51.05 -2.04 23.53
CA PRO A 8 50.35 -0.75 23.37
C PRO A 8 49.60 -0.57 22.02
N GLN A 9 48.73 0.45 21.98
CA GLN A 9 48.10 1.04 20.77
C GLN A 9 48.63 2.48 20.54
N TRP A 10 48.43 3.05 19.33
CA TRP A 10 48.12 4.48 19.01
C TRP A 10 47.33 4.48 17.65
N LYS A 11 46.37 5.35 17.26
CA LYS A 11 46.13 6.82 17.33
C LYS A 11 47.09 7.62 16.38
N LYS A 12 46.70 8.60 15.55
CA LYS A 12 45.57 9.59 15.56
C LYS A 12 45.34 10.29 14.17
N PHE A 13 44.11 10.71 13.87
CA PHE A 13 43.61 11.96 13.18
C PHE A 13 44.35 12.68 11.99
N GLN A 14 43.59 12.94 10.89
CA GLN A 14 43.25 14.21 10.16
C GLN A 14 44.31 15.35 9.91
N PRO A 15 44.12 16.33 8.96
CA PRO A 15 42.90 16.77 8.23
C PRO A 15 43.08 17.00 6.68
N SER A 16 42.31 17.93 6.10
CA SER A 16 42.12 18.26 4.65
C SER A 16 42.75 19.59 4.19
N VAL A 17 42.88 19.84 2.86
CA VAL A 17 42.62 21.16 2.20
C VAL A 17 42.55 21.06 0.64
N GLN A 18 42.06 22.13 0.01
CA GLN A 18 41.56 22.37 -1.36
C GLN A 18 42.53 22.30 -2.57
N ASP A 19 41.93 22.07 -3.76
CA ASP A 19 41.98 22.85 -5.04
C ASP A 19 43.16 23.82 -5.32
N PRO A 20 43.60 23.98 -6.60
CA PRO A 20 42.78 24.75 -7.56
C PRO A 20 42.80 24.30 -9.05
N ALA A 21 41.85 24.83 -9.82
CA ALA A 21 41.72 24.69 -11.28
C ALA A 21 42.59 25.67 -12.10
N ILE A 22 42.65 25.48 -13.44
CA ILE A 22 42.58 26.48 -14.55
C ILE A 22 43.21 25.93 -15.85
N LEU A 23 42.40 25.72 -16.92
CA LEU A 23 42.55 26.31 -18.27
C LEU A 23 41.59 25.68 -19.30
N SER A 24 41.22 26.46 -20.32
CA SER A 24 40.34 26.09 -21.44
C SER A 24 40.90 26.60 -22.76
N MET A 25 40.86 25.81 -23.84
CA MET A 25 41.09 26.29 -25.21
C MET A 25 40.22 25.55 -26.25
N HIS A 26 39.99 26.20 -27.40
CA HIS A 26 39.06 25.79 -28.46
C HIS A 26 39.76 25.20 -29.69
N SER A 27 39.04 24.31 -30.41
CA SER A 27 39.22 23.99 -31.85
C SER A 27 40.56 23.32 -32.25
N ASN A 28 40.71 22.64 -33.40
CA ASN A 28 39.88 22.58 -34.61
C ASN A 28 39.98 21.20 -35.32
N ALA A 29 39.26 20.96 -36.41
CA ALA A 29 39.19 19.66 -37.11
C ALA A 29 40.32 19.39 -38.13
N SER A 30 40.56 18.11 -38.49
CA SER A 30 41.18 17.65 -39.75
C SER A 30 40.90 16.17 -40.05
N VAL A 31 41.00 15.79 -41.33
CA VAL A 31 40.69 14.44 -41.87
C VAL A 31 41.96 13.74 -42.34
N VAL A 32 42.05 12.41 -42.19
CA VAL A 32 43.06 11.57 -42.86
C VAL A 32 42.43 10.28 -43.42
N ASN A 33 42.64 10.02 -44.70
CA ASN A 33 42.39 8.72 -45.35
C ASN A 33 43.67 7.86 -45.30
N MET A 34 43.52 6.53 -45.19
CA MET A 34 44.52 5.58 -45.69
C MET A 34 43.85 4.38 -46.38
N ASN A 35 44.52 3.84 -47.40
CA ASN A 35 44.01 2.82 -48.32
C ASN A 35 45.17 1.93 -48.77
N VAL A 36 45.00 0.60 -48.84
CA VAL A 36 46.04 -0.37 -49.25
C VAL A 36 45.41 -1.53 -50.04
N ASN A 37 46.08 -1.97 -51.12
CA ASN A 37 45.57 -2.97 -52.10
C ASN A 37 46.30 -4.33 -52.03
N ALA A 38 45.57 -5.42 -52.35
CA ALA A 38 45.95 -6.59 -53.18
C ALA A 38 44.68 -7.48 -53.35
N GLU A 39 44.14 -7.78 -54.54
CA GLU A 39 44.54 -8.79 -55.56
C GLU A 39 44.48 -10.27 -55.09
N ILE A 40 44.08 -11.30 -55.88
CA ILE A 40 44.16 -11.54 -57.34
C ILE A 40 42.82 -12.09 -57.96
N GLN A 41 42.73 -12.01 -59.30
CA GLN A 41 41.85 -12.63 -60.34
C GLN A 41 41.61 -14.18 -60.34
N PRO A 42 40.88 -14.84 -61.31
CA PRO A 42 40.21 -14.38 -62.58
C PRO A 42 38.79 -14.99 -62.94
N ALA A 43 38.25 -14.60 -64.12
CA ALA A 43 37.56 -15.44 -65.16
C ALA A 43 36.11 -15.98 -64.95
N VAL A 44 35.14 -15.92 -65.91
CA VAL A 44 34.95 -15.22 -67.21
C VAL A 44 33.41 -14.84 -67.42
N PRO A 45 32.69 -14.74 -68.60
CA PRO A 45 31.44 -13.92 -68.72
C PRO A 45 30.17 -14.62 -69.29
N GLY A 46 29.07 -13.87 -69.52
CA GLY A 46 28.01 -14.21 -70.49
C GLY A 46 26.77 -13.29 -70.51
N GLY A 47 26.33 -12.82 -71.69
CA GLY A 47 24.95 -12.33 -71.94
C GLY A 47 24.71 -10.81 -72.17
N LEU A 48 24.45 -10.42 -73.42
CA LEU A 48 23.83 -9.16 -73.90
C LEU A 48 22.64 -9.54 -74.84
N PRO A 49 21.77 -8.65 -75.39
CA PRO A 49 21.82 -7.18 -75.48
C PRO A 49 20.49 -6.38 -75.26
N ARG A 50 20.62 -5.03 -75.37
CA ARG A 50 19.71 -3.93 -75.84
C ARG A 50 18.24 -4.24 -76.27
N VAL A 51 17.28 -3.30 -76.14
CA VAL A 51 17.00 -2.11 -77.02
C VAL A 51 15.86 -1.23 -76.40
N ARG A 52 15.56 0.04 -76.78
CA ARG A 52 16.30 1.33 -76.93
C ARG A 52 15.31 2.41 -77.50
N GLU A 53 15.17 3.60 -76.87
CA GLU A 53 14.51 4.85 -77.39
C GLU A 53 12.97 4.75 -77.69
N THR A 54 12.10 5.79 -77.78
CA THR A 54 12.05 7.27 -77.48
C THR A 54 10.58 7.76 -77.45
N GLY A 55 10.27 8.98 -76.94
CA GLY A 55 9.21 9.84 -77.55
C GLY A 55 7.95 10.31 -76.76
N LEU A 56 8.08 11.39 -75.96
CA LEU A 56 7.32 12.69 -75.98
C LEU A 56 5.82 12.86 -76.42
N VAL A 57 5.16 13.86 -75.77
CA VAL A 57 3.97 14.70 -76.12
C VAL A 57 2.55 14.34 -75.58
N ASP A 58 1.82 15.37 -75.10
CA ASP A 58 0.47 15.40 -74.52
C ASP A 58 -0.72 15.35 -75.51
N LYS A 59 -1.91 14.89 -75.04
CA LYS A 59 -3.10 15.76 -74.78
C LYS A 59 -4.34 15.04 -74.22
N LYS A 60 -5.30 15.84 -73.72
CA LYS A 60 -6.58 15.43 -73.08
C LYS A 60 -7.69 15.12 -74.10
N GLN A 61 -8.59 14.17 -73.78
CA GLN A 61 -10.05 14.38 -73.91
C GLN A 61 -10.86 13.46 -72.97
N LYS A 62 -12.16 13.74 -72.79
CA LYS A 62 -13.12 13.03 -71.92
C LYS A 62 -14.08 12.16 -72.74
N PHE A 63 -14.69 11.13 -72.11
CA PHE A 63 -16.01 10.61 -72.49
C PHE A 63 -16.84 10.20 -71.26
N GLN A 64 -18.15 10.02 -71.44
CA GLN A 64 -19.17 9.75 -70.40
C GLN A 64 -19.58 8.27 -70.33
N PRO A 65 -20.35 7.85 -69.31
CA PRO A 65 -21.32 6.76 -69.40
C PRO A 65 -22.78 7.22 -69.58
N SER A 66 -23.62 6.37 -70.19
CA SER A 66 -25.09 6.47 -70.33
C SER A 66 -25.80 6.09 -69.01
N VAL A 67 -26.92 6.71 -68.60
CA VAL A 67 -28.29 6.69 -69.17
C VAL A 67 -28.92 5.28 -69.21
N GLN A 68 -30.01 5.11 -68.46
CA GLN A 68 -31.15 4.25 -68.80
C GLN A 68 -32.45 5.02 -68.57
N ASP A 69 -33.52 4.53 -69.20
CA ASP A 69 -34.80 5.19 -69.55
C ASP A 69 -35.93 4.18 -69.14
N PRO A 70 -37.24 4.24 -69.52
CA PRO A 70 -37.95 5.22 -70.36
C PRO A 70 -39.44 5.53 -70.00
N ALA A 71 -40.07 6.37 -70.84
CA ALA A 71 -41.44 6.20 -71.41
C ALA A 71 -42.72 6.63 -70.63
N ILE A 72 -43.84 7.10 -71.24
CA ILE A 72 -44.15 7.64 -72.59
C ILE A 72 -45.56 8.33 -72.62
N LEU A 73 -45.84 9.12 -73.68
CA LEU A 73 -47.08 9.89 -74.04
C LEU A 73 -47.27 11.25 -73.33
N SER A 74 -47.30 12.44 -73.96
CA SER A 74 -47.38 12.96 -75.36
C SER A 74 -48.77 13.21 -75.98
N MET A 75 -49.01 14.46 -76.41
CA MET A 75 -49.85 14.97 -77.54
C MET A 75 -49.48 16.47 -77.74
N HIS A 76 -48.82 16.87 -78.82
CA HIS A 76 -49.39 17.49 -80.05
C HIS A 76 -50.09 18.87 -79.87
N SER A 77 -49.90 19.91 -80.70
CA SER A 77 -48.84 20.32 -81.67
C SER A 77 -49.21 21.68 -82.32
N ASN A 78 -48.22 22.47 -82.80
CA ASN A 78 -48.21 23.45 -83.94
C ASN A 78 -49.44 24.34 -84.27
N ALA A 79 -49.33 25.59 -84.76
CA ALA A 79 -48.24 26.58 -84.92
C ALA A 79 -48.79 27.92 -85.47
N SER A 80 -47.97 28.99 -85.45
CA SER A 80 -47.89 30.09 -86.47
C SER A 80 -49.02 31.16 -86.67
N VAL A 81 -48.60 32.43 -86.47
CA VAL A 81 -48.61 33.54 -87.48
C VAL A 81 -49.80 34.55 -87.60
N VAL A 82 -49.45 35.85 -87.52
CA VAL A 82 -50.06 37.10 -88.09
C VAL A 82 -51.36 37.72 -87.52
N ASN A 83 -51.16 38.75 -86.68
CA ASN A 83 -51.44 40.19 -86.92
C ASN A 83 -52.71 40.64 -87.70
N MET A 84 -53.54 41.51 -87.10
CA MET A 84 -54.41 42.49 -87.79
C MET A 84 -54.76 43.68 -86.87
N ASN A 85 -54.94 44.85 -87.49
CA ASN A 85 -55.36 46.12 -86.87
C ASN A 85 -56.88 46.33 -87.04
N VAL A 86 -57.47 47.39 -86.46
CA VAL A 86 -58.36 48.41 -87.08
C VAL A 86 -59.11 49.22 -86.00
N ASN A 87 -59.23 50.55 -86.23
CA ASN A 87 -59.93 51.52 -85.36
C ASN A 87 -61.47 51.49 -85.48
N ALA A 88 -62.16 52.09 -84.51
CA ALA A 88 -63.51 52.66 -84.70
C ALA A 88 -63.74 53.89 -83.79
N GLU A 89 -64.47 54.90 -84.27
CA GLU A 89 -64.76 56.16 -83.57
C GLU A 89 -66.27 56.46 -83.47
N ILE A 90 -66.67 57.06 -82.33
CA ILE A 90 -67.75 58.07 -82.16
C ILE A 90 -69.23 57.70 -82.48
N GLN A 91 -69.99 57.43 -81.39
CA GLN A 91 -71.41 57.86 -81.08
C GLN A 91 -72.59 57.42 -82.01
N PRO A 92 -73.90 57.56 -81.63
CA PRO A 92 -74.49 58.18 -80.42
C PRO A 92 -75.59 57.38 -79.63
N ALA A 93 -75.78 57.79 -78.36
CA ALA A 93 -77.02 57.94 -77.57
C ALA A 93 -78.04 56.79 -77.25
N VAL A 94 -78.08 56.41 -75.96
CA VAL A 94 -79.27 56.35 -75.03
C VAL A 94 -80.42 55.32 -75.28
N PRO A 95 -81.09 54.71 -74.26
CA PRO A 95 -80.79 54.56 -72.82
C PRO A 95 -80.68 53.07 -72.34
N GLY A 96 -79.85 52.81 -71.33
CA GLY A 96 -79.83 51.53 -70.61
C GLY A 96 -78.82 51.54 -69.45
N GLY A 97 -79.15 50.93 -68.31
CA GLY A 97 -78.31 50.99 -67.12
C GLY A 97 -77.07 50.10 -67.20
N LEU A 98 -75.87 50.69 -67.19
CA LEU A 98 -74.62 49.95 -67.02
C LEU A 98 -74.43 49.49 -65.56
N PRO A 99 -73.82 48.31 -65.32
CA PRO A 99 -73.40 47.90 -63.99
C PRO A 99 -72.36 48.89 -63.45
N ARG A 100 -72.55 49.28 -62.19
CA ARG A 100 -71.91 50.45 -61.59
C ARG A 100 -70.69 49.98 -60.81
N VAL A 101 -69.52 50.04 -61.44
CA VAL A 101 -68.24 49.52 -60.89
C VAL A 101 -67.97 50.07 -59.49
N ARG A 102 -67.44 49.22 -58.62
CA ARG A 102 -66.95 49.60 -57.28
C ARG A 102 -65.43 49.62 -57.28
N GLU A 103 -64.86 50.48 -56.46
CA GLU A 103 -63.43 50.77 -56.36
C GLU A 103 -62.97 50.61 -54.92
N THR A 104 -61.69 50.30 -54.73
CA THR A 104 -61.12 50.12 -53.39
C THR A 104 -60.32 51.35 -52.94
N GLY A 105 -60.22 51.57 -51.64
CA GLY A 105 -59.48 52.69 -51.08
C GLY A 105 -59.28 52.62 -49.58
N LEU A 106 -58.51 53.56 -49.06
CA LEU A 106 -58.21 53.71 -47.63
C LEU A 106 -58.83 55.01 -47.13
N VAL A 107 -59.43 54.99 -45.93
CA VAL A 107 -59.98 56.20 -45.29
C VAL A 107 -58.84 57.12 -44.85
N ASP A 108 -58.51 58.11 -45.68
CA ASP A 108 -57.46 59.11 -45.45
C ASP A 108 -57.79 60.05 -44.28
N LYS A 109 -59.06 60.45 -44.13
CA LYS A 109 -59.46 61.36 -43.04
C LYS A 109 -60.92 61.20 -42.64
N LYS A 110 -61.17 61.18 -41.33
CA LYS A 110 -62.50 61.18 -40.70
C LYS A 110 -62.76 62.52 -40.03
N GLN A 111 -64.00 63.01 -40.10
CA GLN A 111 -64.52 64.19 -39.40
C GLN A 111 -65.80 63.82 -38.62
N HIS A 112 -66.56 64.79 -38.13
CA HIS A 112 -67.74 64.54 -37.29
C HIS A 112 -69.00 64.06 -38.07
N SER A 113 -69.09 64.28 -39.38
CA SER A 113 -70.23 63.87 -40.22
C SER A 113 -69.86 63.34 -41.62
N TYR A 114 -68.57 63.33 -41.96
CA TYR A 114 -68.06 62.98 -43.28
C TYR A 114 -66.61 62.49 -43.20
N GLY A 115 -66.11 61.96 -44.31
CA GLY A 115 -64.70 61.61 -44.46
C GLY A 115 -64.18 61.76 -45.89
N PHE A 116 -62.90 61.42 -46.05
CA PHE A 116 -62.21 61.30 -47.33
C PHE A 116 -61.62 59.90 -47.47
N ILE A 117 -61.69 59.36 -48.69
CA ILE A 117 -61.09 58.09 -49.10
C ILE A 117 -60.05 58.40 -50.17
N GLN A 118 -58.83 57.88 -50.01
CA GLN A 118 -57.84 57.84 -51.08
C GLN A 118 -58.03 56.53 -51.85
N CYS A 119 -58.30 56.60 -53.14
CA CYS A 119 -58.48 55.41 -53.99
C CYS A 119 -57.17 54.60 -54.05
N CYS A 120 -57.25 53.27 -54.07
CA CYS A 120 -56.10 52.40 -54.30
C CYS A 120 -55.77 52.32 -55.79
N ASP A 121 -56.80 52.24 -56.63
CA ASP A 121 -56.65 51.95 -58.06
C ASP A 121 -56.37 53.21 -58.92
N ARG A 122 -56.43 54.42 -58.34
CA ARG A 122 -56.20 55.72 -58.99
C ARG A 122 -55.68 56.76 -58.00
N ASP A 123 -54.93 57.78 -58.45
CA ASP A 123 -54.62 58.94 -57.61
C ASP A 123 -55.82 59.91 -57.56
N ALA A 124 -56.79 59.58 -56.69
CA ALA A 124 -57.98 60.37 -56.45
C ALA A 124 -58.36 60.33 -54.97
N ARG A 125 -58.79 61.49 -54.46
CA ARG A 125 -59.23 61.67 -53.07
C ARG A 125 -60.70 62.07 -53.01
N LEU A 126 -61.56 61.10 -52.73
CA LEU A 126 -63.01 61.26 -52.80
C LEU A 126 -63.61 61.61 -51.44
N PHE A 127 -64.60 62.51 -51.43
CA PHE A 127 -65.41 62.81 -50.26
C PHE A 127 -66.54 61.79 -50.11
N PHE A 128 -66.86 61.36 -48.89
CA PHE A 128 -68.08 60.62 -48.56
C PHE A 128 -68.77 61.21 -47.33
N HIS A 129 -70.10 61.20 -47.31
CA HIS A 129 -70.90 61.54 -46.13
C HIS A 129 -71.19 60.27 -45.33
N PHE A 130 -71.37 60.36 -44.01
CA PHE A 130 -71.58 59.15 -43.20
C PHE A 130 -72.89 58.40 -43.47
N SER A 131 -73.88 59.02 -44.12
CA SER A 131 -75.07 58.32 -44.64
C SER A 131 -74.75 57.31 -45.75
N GLU A 132 -73.61 57.46 -46.42
CA GLU A 132 -73.13 56.55 -47.47
C GLU A 132 -72.33 55.37 -46.91
N TYR A 133 -72.03 55.35 -45.61
CA TYR A 133 -71.26 54.28 -44.99
C TYR A 133 -72.16 53.20 -44.39
N SER A 134 -72.21 52.04 -45.06
CA SER A 134 -73.00 50.88 -44.67
C SER A 134 -72.28 50.04 -43.60
N GLY A 135 -72.05 50.64 -42.43
CA GLY A 135 -71.39 50.01 -41.28
C GLY A 135 -71.43 50.87 -40.01
N ASN A 136 -70.86 50.40 -38.91
CA ASN A 136 -70.80 51.20 -37.67
C ASN A 136 -69.79 52.36 -37.81
N ILE A 137 -70.31 53.59 -37.88
CA ILE A 137 -69.55 54.83 -38.02
C ILE A 137 -68.52 55.02 -36.89
N GLU A 138 -68.78 54.54 -35.67
CA GLU A 138 -67.84 54.63 -34.55
C GLU A 138 -66.60 53.75 -34.77
N ALA A 139 -66.80 52.55 -35.32
CA ALA A 139 -65.75 51.58 -35.60
C ALA A 139 -64.84 51.99 -36.78
N LEU A 140 -65.31 52.85 -37.68
CA LEU A 140 -64.52 53.34 -38.82
C LEU A 140 -63.39 54.26 -38.35
N LYS A 141 -62.14 53.90 -38.63
CA LYS A 141 -60.93 54.67 -38.32
C LYS A 141 -60.25 55.20 -39.58
N VAL A 142 -59.29 56.10 -39.41
CA VAL A 142 -58.36 56.49 -40.48
C VAL A 142 -57.41 55.31 -40.76
N GLY A 143 -57.13 55.05 -42.03
CA GLY A 143 -56.38 53.88 -42.51
C GLY A 143 -57.23 52.62 -42.75
N GLU A 144 -58.54 52.64 -42.50
CA GLU A 144 -59.42 51.50 -42.76
C GLU A 144 -59.64 51.25 -44.27
N ALA A 145 -59.65 49.97 -44.64
CA ALA A 145 -59.93 49.51 -45.98
C ALA A 145 -61.43 49.56 -46.30
N VAL A 146 -61.77 50.23 -47.40
CA VAL A 146 -63.15 50.41 -47.84
C VAL A 146 -63.33 50.16 -49.33
N GLU A 147 -64.44 49.52 -49.67
CA GLU A 147 -64.94 49.45 -51.05
C GLU A 147 -66.08 50.46 -51.19
N PHE A 148 -66.03 51.30 -52.21
CA PHE A 148 -67.01 52.36 -52.48
C PHE A 148 -67.38 52.38 -53.96
N GLN A 149 -68.31 53.26 -54.32
CA GLN A 149 -68.69 53.49 -55.71
C GLN A 149 -68.53 54.97 -56.03
N MET A 150 -67.78 55.31 -57.09
CA MET A 150 -67.67 56.71 -57.49
C MET A 150 -69.00 57.19 -58.11
N SER A 151 -69.46 58.35 -57.66
CA SER A 151 -70.55 59.10 -58.27
C SER A 151 -70.25 60.59 -58.23
N PHE A 152 -71.21 61.43 -58.64
CA PHE A 152 -71.06 62.89 -58.66
C PHE A 152 -72.19 63.53 -57.87
N ASP A 153 -71.86 64.50 -57.00
CA ASP A 153 -72.87 65.29 -56.28
C ASP A 153 -73.75 66.04 -57.28
N ARG A 154 -75.05 65.74 -57.30
CA ARG A 154 -76.04 66.37 -58.20
C ARG A 154 -76.14 67.89 -58.02
N ARG A 155 -75.65 68.44 -56.90
CA ARG A 155 -75.68 69.88 -56.59
C ARG A 155 -74.38 70.60 -56.94
N THR A 156 -73.22 69.94 -56.94
CA THR A 156 -71.91 70.59 -57.19
C THR A 156 -71.06 69.97 -58.28
N GLY A 157 -71.49 68.87 -58.91
CA GLY A 157 -70.76 68.16 -59.96
C GLY A 157 -69.44 67.52 -59.53
N LYS A 158 -69.13 67.50 -58.23
CA LYS A 158 -67.85 66.97 -57.71
C LYS A 158 -67.92 65.45 -57.54
N PRO A 159 -66.83 64.72 -57.83
CA PRO A 159 -66.79 63.28 -57.59
C PRO A 159 -66.84 62.99 -56.08
N VAL A 160 -67.68 62.04 -55.70
CA VAL A 160 -67.94 61.61 -54.32
C VAL A 160 -68.03 60.09 -54.28
N ALA A 161 -67.63 59.51 -53.15
CA ALA A 161 -67.79 58.09 -52.88
C ALA A 161 -69.16 57.85 -52.21
N VAL A 162 -69.98 56.98 -52.83
CA VAL A 162 -71.30 56.56 -52.36
C VAL A 162 -71.30 55.05 -52.10
N GLY A 163 -72.21 54.58 -51.24
CA GLY A 163 -72.29 53.15 -50.89
C GLY A 163 -70.95 52.54 -50.43
N VAL A 164 -70.31 53.18 -49.45
CA VAL A 164 -69.05 52.79 -48.84
C VAL A 164 -69.28 51.63 -47.86
N ILE A 165 -68.57 50.52 -48.00
CA ILE A 165 -68.50 49.45 -47.01
C ILE A 165 -67.07 49.31 -46.49
N LYS A 166 -66.88 48.83 -45.25
CA LYS A 166 -65.58 48.30 -44.81
C LYS A 166 -65.39 46.91 -45.42
N VAL A 167 -64.18 46.64 -45.89
CA VAL A 167 -63.74 45.33 -46.41
C VAL A 167 -62.51 44.86 -45.64
N ASP A 168 -62.03 43.65 -45.93
CA ASP A 168 -60.81 43.13 -45.30
C ASP A 168 -59.56 43.90 -45.79
N PRO A 169 -58.67 44.37 -44.89
CA PRO A 169 -57.43 45.04 -45.28
C PRO A 169 -56.53 44.22 -46.22
N THR A 170 -56.56 42.88 -46.13
CA THR A 170 -55.77 41.99 -47.01
C THR A 170 -56.20 42.04 -48.47
N LEU A 171 -57.43 42.47 -48.76
CA LEU A 171 -57.97 42.61 -50.12
C LEU A 171 -57.75 44.00 -50.72
N VAL A 172 -57.25 44.98 -49.95
CA VAL A 172 -57.11 46.39 -50.36
C VAL A 172 -55.65 46.85 -50.26
N SER A 173 -54.79 46.19 -51.03
CA SER A 173 -53.42 46.68 -51.28
C SER A 173 -53.40 47.71 -52.43
N PRO A 174 -52.62 48.80 -52.32
CA PRO A 174 -52.26 49.61 -53.47
C PRO A 174 -51.20 48.91 -54.36
N GLU A 175 -50.48 47.93 -53.82
CA GLU A 175 -49.45 47.16 -54.51
C GLU A 175 -49.96 45.75 -54.88
N ILE A 176 -49.66 45.28 -56.08
CA ILE A 176 -49.82 43.88 -56.49
C ILE A 176 -48.50 43.17 -56.16
N LEU A 177 -48.53 42.27 -55.17
CA LEU A 177 -47.44 41.34 -54.89
C LEU A 177 -47.48 40.19 -55.89
N ASN A 178 -46.33 39.83 -56.47
CA ASN A 178 -46.16 38.54 -57.13
C ASN A 178 -46.11 37.43 -56.06
N GLU A 179 -46.84 36.34 -56.27
CA GLU A 179 -46.87 35.22 -55.32
C GLU A 179 -45.51 34.49 -55.27
N GLU A 180 -44.84 34.39 -56.41
CA GLU A 180 -43.52 33.77 -56.56
C GLU A 180 -42.40 34.62 -55.93
N LYS A 181 -41.62 33.99 -55.04
CA LYS A 181 -40.37 34.56 -54.49
C LYS A 181 -39.25 34.44 -55.52
N VAL A 182 -38.62 35.58 -55.79
CA VAL A 182 -37.50 35.72 -56.73
C VAL A 182 -36.19 35.77 -55.94
N GLN A 183 -35.17 35.04 -56.41
CA GLN A 183 -33.82 35.12 -55.84
C GLN A 183 -33.06 36.30 -56.44
N GLY A 184 -32.29 37.00 -55.60
CA GLY A 184 -31.38 38.05 -56.00
C GLY A 184 -30.29 38.33 -54.97
N THR A 185 -29.50 39.36 -55.19
CA THR A 185 -28.34 39.74 -54.35
C THR A 185 -28.46 41.21 -53.93
N ILE A 186 -28.10 41.55 -52.69
CA ILE A 186 -28.10 42.95 -52.23
C ILE A 186 -26.92 43.73 -52.83
N VAL A 187 -27.19 44.86 -53.48
CA VAL A 187 -26.19 45.76 -54.07
C VAL A 187 -26.08 47.08 -53.29
N GLN A 188 -27.08 47.42 -52.47
CA GLN A 188 -27.05 48.57 -51.58
C GLN A 188 -27.88 48.30 -50.31
N GLU A 189 -27.32 48.55 -49.14
CA GLU A 189 -28.00 48.47 -47.85
C GLU A 189 -28.98 49.64 -47.63
N ALA A 190 -30.17 49.34 -47.11
CA ALA A 190 -31.16 50.33 -46.66
C ALA A 190 -30.73 51.01 -45.34
N LYS A 191 -31.02 52.31 -45.15
CA LYS A 191 -30.46 53.12 -44.05
C LYS A 191 -31.49 54.01 -43.34
N ILE A 192 -31.45 54.00 -42.01
CA ILE A 192 -32.31 54.86 -41.16
C ILE A 192 -31.82 56.32 -41.22
N ILE A 193 -32.50 57.17 -42.00
CA ILE A 193 -32.22 58.60 -42.05
C ILE A 193 -32.94 59.34 -40.93
N LYS A 194 -32.22 59.75 -39.88
CA LYS A 194 -32.72 60.64 -38.84
C LYS A 194 -32.60 62.10 -39.30
N GLN A 195 -33.68 62.68 -39.81
CA GLN A 195 -33.69 64.06 -40.28
C GLN A 195 -33.49 65.09 -39.15
N LYS A 196 -32.75 66.16 -39.47
CA LYS A 196 -32.82 67.46 -38.79
C LYS A 196 -33.13 68.51 -39.87
N ASN A 197 -34.12 69.36 -39.60
CA ASN A 197 -34.50 70.54 -40.39
C ASN A 197 -34.99 70.30 -41.84
N GLY A 198 -36.27 69.93 -41.97
CA GLY A 198 -37.25 70.88 -42.55
C GLY A 198 -37.31 71.15 -44.07
N THR A 199 -36.50 70.51 -44.91
CA THR A 199 -36.61 70.62 -46.39
C THR A 199 -36.67 69.26 -47.08
N LEU A 200 -37.51 69.17 -48.12
CA LEU A 200 -37.86 67.93 -48.84
C LEU A 200 -36.67 67.32 -49.60
N PRO A 201 -36.26 66.06 -49.31
CA PRO A 201 -35.37 65.27 -50.15
C PRO A 201 -36.13 64.56 -51.29
N GLY A 202 -35.39 64.07 -52.30
CA GLY A 202 -35.94 63.27 -53.39
C GLY A 202 -36.30 61.84 -52.96
N ALA A 203 -37.19 61.19 -53.73
CA ALA A 203 -37.74 59.86 -53.42
C ALA A 203 -36.76 58.67 -53.68
N GLN A 204 -35.51 58.80 -53.24
CA GLN A 204 -34.44 57.79 -53.42
C GLN A 204 -33.48 57.63 -52.22
N ASP A 205 -33.27 58.67 -51.40
CA ASP A 205 -32.01 58.83 -50.63
C ASP A 205 -31.73 57.84 -49.48
N GLY A 206 -32.68 57.00 -49.07
CA GLY A 206 -32.52 56.07 -47.93
C GLY A 206 -32.77 54.59 -48.21
N LEU A 207 -33.17 54.24 -49.44
CA LEU A 207 -33.58 52.89 -49.81
C LEU A 207 -32.38 52.01 -50.16
N GLY A 208 -32.47 50.72 -49.81
CA GLY A 208 -31.55 49.70 -50.30
C GLY A 208 -31.90 49.29 -51.73
N ARG A 209 -31.02 48.49 -52.35
CA ARG A 209 -31.22 47.92 -53.69
C ARG A 209 -30.86 46.44 -53.71
N VAL A 210 -31.75 45.63 -54.27
CA VAL A 210 -31.53 44.21 -54.61
C VAL A 210 -31.51 44.07 -56.13
N THR A 211 -30.69 43.15 -56.64
CA THR A 211 -30.67 42.77 -58.07
C THR A 211 -31.14 41.35 -58.28
N TYR A 212 -31.99 41.13 -59.30
CA TYR A 212 -32.33 39.79 -59.79
C TYR A 212 -32.10 39.69 -61.30
N VAL A 213 -31.94 38.46 -61.80
CA VAL A 213 -31.79 38.19 -63.23
C VAL A 213 -33.08 37.58 -63.77
N HIS A 214 -33.60 38.12 -64.87
CA HIS A 214 -34.76 37.58 -65.57
C HIS A 214 -34.51 37.63 -67.08
N ASN A 215 -34.72 36.51 -67.77
CA ASN A 215 -34.41 36.31 -69.20
C ASN A 215 -32.97 36.70 -69.62
N GLY A 216 -32.02 36.73 -68.68
CA GLY A 216 -30.63 37.11 -68.90
C GLY A 216 -30.33 38.60 -68.67
N GLU A 217 -31.34 39.42 -68.41
CA GLU A 217 -31.19 40.84 -68.05
C GLU A 217 -31.19 41.01 -66.52
N CYS A 218 -30.41 41.98 -66.01
CA CYS A 218 -30.28 42.24 -64.58
C CYS A 218 -31.08 43.48 -64.17
N PHE A 219 -32.04 43.29 -63.27
CA PHE A 219 -32.98 44.32 -62.83
C PHE A 219 -32.70 44.75 -61.39
N PHE A 220 -32.78 46.05 -61.12
CA PHE A 220 -32.51 46.66 -59.81
C PHE A 220 -33.83 47.11 -59.16
N LEU A 221 -34.16 46.55 -57.99
CA LEU A 221 -35.35 46.90 -57.22
C LEU A 221 -35.00 47.61 -55.91
N PRO A 222 -35.69 48.71 -55.55
CA PRO A 222 -35.54 49.34 -54.26
C PRO A 222 -36.28 48.57 -53.15
N TYR A 223 -35.70 48.52 -51.96
CA TYR A 223 -36.33 48.01 -50.73
C TYR A 223 -36.07 48.94 -49.53
N GLY A 224 -37.01 48.99 -48.58
CA GLY A 224 -36.90 49.68 -47.30
C GLY A 224 -36.44 48.75 -46.17
N LEU A 225 -36.26 49.30 -44.96
CA LEU A 225 -35.98 48.46 -43.78
C LEU A 225 -37.25 47.78 -43.25
N GLU A 226 -38.41 48.36 -43.57
CA GLU A 226 -39.74 47.79 -43.39
C GLU A 226 -40.02 46.58 -44.30
N ASP A 227 -39.20 46.35 -45.33
CA ASP A 227 -39.38 45.27 -46.30
C ASP A 227 -38.58 44.00 -45.95
N VAL A 228 -37.71 44.06 -44.94
CA VAL A 228 -36.88 42.95 -44.48
C VAL A 228 -37.65 42.07 -43.50
N VAL A 229 -37.68 40.76 -43.74
CA VAL A 229 -38.46 39.78 -42.97
C VAL A 229 -37.55 38.62 -42.53
N GLY A 230 -37.81 38.06 -41.35
CA GLY A 230 -37.15 36.86 -40.82
C GLY A 230 -35.84 37.09 -40.07
N SER A 231 -35.03 38.09 -40.43
CA SER A 231 -33.75 38.39 -39.77
C SER A 231 -33.82 39.56 -38.78
N SER A 232 -33.06 39.47 -37.68
CA SER A 232 -32.91 40.57 -36.71
C SER A 232 -31.93 41.67 -37.16
N THR A 233 -31.20 41.44 -38.26
CA THR A 233 -30.26 42.41 -38.86
C THR A 233 -30.55 42.55 -40.35
N PRO A 234 -30.52 43.78 -40.92
CA PRO A 234 -30.74 43.96 -42.35
C PRO A 234 -29.63 43.29 -43.17
N PRO A 235 -29.96 42.72 -44.35
CA PRO A 235 -28.99 42.02 -45.18
C PRO A 235 -27.95 42.97 -45.78
N LYS A 236 -26.71 42.50 -45.89
CA LYS A 236 -25.54 43.30 -46.28
C LYS A 236 -25.27 43.24 -47.78
N THR A 237 -24.52 44.22 -48.27
CA THR A 237 -24.05 44.26 -49.65
C THR A 237 -23.27 43.00 -50.02
N GLY A 238 -23.76 42.24 -51.00
CA GLY A 238 -23.21 40.96 -51.46
C GLY A 238 -23.91 39.70 -50.91
N GLU A 239 -24.90 39.83 -50.01
CA GLU A 239 -25.70 38.69 -49.54
C GLU A 239 -26.81 38.34 -50.55
N ASP A 240 -27.02 37.04 -50.78
CA ASP A 240 -28.16 36.52 -51.55
C ASP A 240 -29.44 36.49 -50.69
N VAL A 241 -30.56 36.80 -51.32
CA VAL A 241 -31.87 37.01 -50.69
C VAL A 241 -32.99 36.43 -51.57
N LEU A 242 -34.09 36.04 -50.93
CA LEU A 242 -35.39 35.83 -51.58
C LEU A 242 -36.28 37.03 -51.29
N PHE A 243 -37.04 37.48 -52.29
CA PHE A 243 -38.01 38.58 -52.12
C PHE A 243 -39.17 38.45 -53.10
N GLN A 244 -40.29 39.13 -52.84
CA GLN A 244 -41.41 39.22 -53.77
C GLN A 244 -41.38 40.57 -54.50
N ILE A 245 -41.65 40.55 -55.80
CA ILE A 245 -41.79 41.77 -56.60
C ILE A 245 -43.17 42.36 -56.33
N ALA A 246 -43.23 43.60 -55.87
CA ALA A 246 -44.45 44.36 -55.68
C ALA A 246 -44.57 45.48 -56.70
N THR A 247 -45.73 45.64 -57.33
CA THR A 247 -46.01 46.68 -58.34
C THR A 247 -47.12 47.61 -57.83
N ASP A 248 -46.85 48.90 -57.66
CA ASP A 248 -47.89 49.88 -57.28
C ASP A 248 -48.88 50.08 -58.44
N LYS A 249 -50.18 49.89 -58.16
CA LYS A 249 -51.29 50.03 -59.12
C LYS A 249 -51.45 51.46 -59.64
N ARG A 250 -51.00 52.47 -58.89
CA ARG A 250 -51.22 53.89 -59.19
C ARG A 250 -50.25 54.47 -60.19
N ASP A 251 -48.99 54.02 -60.17
CA ASP A 251 -47.90 54.57 -60.97
C ASP A 251 -47.01 53.53 -61.68
N GLY A 252 -47.28 52.23 -61.47
CA GLY A 252 -46.55 51.13 -62.10
C GLY A 252 -45.14 50.89 -61.57
N LYS A 253 -44.71 51.55 -60.48
CA LYS A 253 -43.37 51.31 -59.91
C LYS A 253 -43.26 49.93 -59.28
N ILE A 254 -42.18 49.25 -59.61
CA ILE A 254 -41.78 47.96 -59.04
C ILE A 254 -40.81 48.14 -57.86
N ARG A 255 -41.01 47.38 -56.79
CA ARG A 255 -40.22 47.37 -55.54
C ARG A 255 -40.03 45.93 -55.05
N ALA A 256 -39.07 45.70 -54.16
CA ALA A 256 -38.91 44.41 -53.49
C ALA A 256 -39.54 44.46 -52.09
N ARG A 257 -40.39 43.47 -51.78
CA ARG A 257 -41.06 43.26 -50.49
C ARG A 257 -40.70 41.87 -49.95
N ASN A 258 -40.86 41.65 -48.64
CA ASN A 258 -40.59 40.36 -47.98
C ASN A 258 -39.18 39.83 -48.30
N VAL A 259 -38.18 40.70 -48.12
CA VAL A 259 -36.76 40.41 -48.33
C VAL A 259 -36.25 39.54 -47.18
N GLU A 260 -36.04 38.27 -47.46
CA GLU A 260 -35.53 37.26 -46.55
C GLU A 260 -34.08 36.93 -46.94
N SER A 261 -33.15 36.96 -45.97
CA SER A 261 -31.79 36.47 -46.18
C SER A 261 -31.80 34.99 -46.58
N LEU A 262 -31.16 34.64 -47.69
CA LEU A 262 -30.92 33.26 -48.03
C LEU A 262 -29.77 32.77 -47.13
N GLU A 263 -30.09 32.30 -45.93
CA GLU A 263 -29.10 31.61 -45.09
C GLU A 263 -28.48 30.48 -45.92
N SER A 264 -27.22 30.68 -46.30
CA SER A 264 -26.46 29.62 -46.93
C SER A 264 -26.38 28.48 -45.92
N PRO A 265 -26.75 27.24 -46.26
CA PRO A 265 -26.44 26.09 -45.44
C PRO A 265 -24.93 25.86 -45.52
N SER A 266 -24.17 26.70 -44.81
CA SER A 266 -22.74 26.56 -44.59
C SER A 266 -22.57 25.16 -44.03
N GLN A 267 -21.98 24.26 -44.80
CA GLN A 267 -21.79 22.88 -44.36
C GLN A 267 -20.98 22.93 -43.08
N ARG A 268 -21.62 22.66 -41.94
CA ARG A 268 -20.97 22.71 -40.64
C ARG A 268 -20.25 21.40 -40.43
N PHE A 269 -18.94 21.51 -40.28
CA PHE A 269 -18.05 20.41 -39.96
C PHE A 269 -17.90 20.37 -38.45
N ALA A 270 -17.71 19.16 -37.91
CA ALA A 270 -17.39 18.96 -36.51
C ALA A 270 -15.90 18.58 -36.38
N GLY A 271 -15.35 18.75 -35.19
CA GLY A 271 -13.97 18.41 -34.88
C GLY A 271 -13.63 18.66 -33.42
N VAL A 272 -12.39 18.37 -33.04
CA VAL A 272 -11.90 18.51 -31.66
C VAL A 272 -10.70 19.46 -31.62
N VAL A 273 -10.63 20.35 -30.64
CA VAL A 273 -9.50 21.28 -30.47
C VAL A 273 -8.23 20.51 -30.08
N CYS A 274 -7.34 20.25 -31.05
CA CYS A 274 -6.12 19.46 -30.85
C CYS A 274 -4.91 20.29 -30.41
N SER A 275 -4.90 21.60 -30.69
CA SER A 275 -3.79 22.49 -30.34
C SER A 275 -4.21 23.94 -30.14
N MET A 276 -3.68 24.59 -29.10
CA MET A 276 -3.93 25.98 -28.72
C MET A 276 -2.59 26.72 -28.57
N LYS A 277 -2.59 28.03 -28.87
CA LYS A 277 -1.41 28.93 -28.86
C LYS A 277 -1.84 30.32 -28.36
N ASP A 278 -1.07 31.37 -28.65
CA ASP A 278 -1.30 32.69 -28.07
C ASP A 278 -2.50 33.45 -28.69
N THR A 279 -2.83 33.16 -29.96
CA THR A 279 -3.87 33.88 -30.74
C THR A 279 -4.65 32.99 -31.73
N PHE A 280 -4.26 31.72 -31.85
CA PHE A 280 -4.78 30.80 -32.86
C PHE A 280 -4.67 29.36 -32.37
N GLY A 281 -5.43 28.46 -33.00
CA GLY A 281 -5.40 27.04 -32.69
C GLY A 281 -5.57 26.17 -33.93
N PHE A 282 -5.65 24.87 -33.68
CA PHE A 282 -5.95 23.85 -34.67
C PHE A 282 -7.07 22.94 -34.16
N ILE A 283 -7.99 22.59 -35.06
CA ILE A 283 -9.08 21.64 -34.83
C ILE A 283 -8.79 20.40 -35.69
N GLU A 284 -8.79 19.21 -35.08
CA GLU A 284 -8.78 17.96 -35.83
C GLU A 284 -10.17 17.69 -36.39
N ARG A 285 -10.27 17.51 -37.71
CA ARG A 285 -11.56 17.40 -38.42
C ARG A 285 -12.20 16.02 -38.28
N ALA A 286 -13.51 15.98 -38.05
CA ALA A 286 -14.28 14.74 -37.96
C ALA A 286 -14.55 14.10 -39.34
N ASP A 287 -14.45 14.85 -40.44
CA ASP A 287 -14.75 14.36 -41.80
C ASP A 287 -13.52 13.81 -42.54
N ILE A 288 -12.32 14.32 -42.26
CA ILE A 288 -11.06 13.89 -42.87
C ILE A 288 -9.91 13.91 -41.86
N VAL A 289 -8.90 13.05 -42.03
CA VAL A 289 -7.71 13.00 -41.16
C VAL A 289 -6.77 14.18 -41.45
N LYS A 290 -7.18 15.39 -41.04
CA LYS A 290 -6.42 16.64 -41.12
C LYS A 290 -6.79 17.60 -39.99
N GLU A 291 -5.81 18.38 -39.57
CA GLU A 291 -6.01 19.59 -38.76
C GLU A 291 -6.44 20.76 -39.66
N ILE A 292 -7.31 21.63 -39.16
CA ILE A 292 -7.66 22.92 -39.76
C ILE A 292 -7.31 24.07 -38.81
N PHE A 293 -6.73 25.14 -39.36
CA PHE A 293 -6.32 26.32 -38.61
C PHE A 293 -7.53 27.21 -38.27
N PHE A 294 -7.55 27.79 -37.06
CA PHE A 294 -8.46 28.87 -36.71
C PHE A 294 -7.79 29.99 -35.94
N HIS A 295 -8.32 31.21 -36.05
CA HIS A 295 -7.93 32.35 -35.23
C HIS A 295 -8.96 32.57 -34.12
N TYR A 296 -8.53 33.05 -32.95
CA TYR A 296 -9.40 33.16 -31.77
C TYR A 296 -10.58 34.14 -31.92
N SER A 297 -10.55 35.03 -32.91
CA SER A 297 -11.68 35.89 -33.27
C SER A 297 -12.81 35.20 -34.06
N GLU A 298 -12.60 33.95 -34.50
CA GLU A 298 -13.61 33.17 -35.25
C GLU A 298 -14.54 32.35 -34.32
N PHE A 299 -14.24 32.33 -33.02
CA PHE A 299 -14.97 31.59 -31.99
C PHE A 299 -16.12 32.43 -31.40
N LYS A 300 -17.31 31.84 -31.27
CA LYS A 300 -18.53 32.49 -30.78
C LYS A 300 -18.78 32.23 -29.29
N GLY A 301 -17.81 32.61 -28.46
CA GLY A 301 -17.85 32.51 -27.00
C GLY A 301 -16.70 33.31 -26.36
N ASP A 302 -16.45 33.15 -25.06
CA ASP A 302 -15.19 33.61 -24.49
C ASP A 302 -14.10 32.57 -24.79
N ILE A 303 -13.01 32.97 -25.46
CA ILE A 303 -11.91 32.06 -25.80
C ILE A 303 -11.25 31.42 -24.56
N ASN A 304 -11.43 31.98 -23.37
CA ASN A 304 -10.97 31.39 -22.11
C ASN A 304 -11.78 30.15 -21.69
N GLU A 305 -12.97 29.92 -22.27
CA GLU A 305 -13.80 28.73 -22.04
C GLU A 305 -13.36 27.55 -22.93
N LEU A 306 -12.68 27.82 -24.05
CA LEU A 306 -12.25 26.82 -25.02
C LEU A 306 -10.90 26.18 -24.63
N VAL A 307 -10.91 24.87 -24.35
CA VAL A 307 -9.74 24.09 -23.92
C VAL A 307 -9.35 22.99 -24.93
N LEU A 308 -8.25 22.28 -24.63
CA LEU A 308 -7.78 21.17 -25.45
C LEU A 308 -8.64 19.93 -25.21
N GLY A 309 -9.20 19.36 -26.28
CA GLY A 309 -10.11 18.23 -26.23
C GLY A 309 -11.59 18.58 -26.41
N ASP A 310 -11.93 19.85 -26.57
CA ASP A 310 -13.32 20.28 -26.76
C ASP A 310 -13.86 19.96 -28.15
N ASP A 311 -15.08 19.42 -28.18
CA ASP A 311 -15.88 19.24 -29.40
C ASP A 311 -16.39 20.60 -29.90
N VAL A 312 -16.20 20.88 -31.19
CA VAL A 312 -16.63 22.13 -31.82
C VAL A 312 -17.26 21.91 -33.20
N ALA A 313 -18.24 22.74 -33.52
CA ALA A 313 -18.81 22.90 -34.86
C ALA A 313 -18.24 24.16 -35.52
N PHE A 314 -17.96 24.11 -36.82
CA PHE A 314 -17.38 25.23 -37.57
C PHE A 314 -17.75 25.20 -39.06
N GLY A 315 -17.76 26.37 -39.70
CA GLY A 315 -17.74 26.50 -41.16
C GLY A 315 -16.31 26.45 -41.70
N ILE A 316 -16.13 26.09 -42.97
CA ILE A 316 -14.83 26.14 -43.65
C ILE A 316 -14.83 27.25 -44.69
N GLN A 317 -13.84 28.14 -44.62
CA GLN A 317 -13.63 29.21 -45.59
C GLN A 317 -12.22 29.10 -46.19
N ILE A 318 -12.07 29.42 -47.48
CA ILE A 318 -10.74 29.48 -48.12
C ILE A 318 -10.21 30.91 -48.00
N ARG A 319 -9.12 31.10 -47.25
CA ARG A 319 -8.37 32.36 -47.16
C ARG A 319 -6.94 32.12 -47.63
N ASN A 320 -6.45 32.92 -48.58
CA ASN A 320 -5.08 32.82 -49.15
C ASN A 320 -4.72 31.39 -49.63
N ASN A 321 -5.62 30.74 -50.37
CA ASN A 321 -5.52 29.34 -50.84
C ASN A 321 -5.31 28.29 -49.72
N LYS A 322 -5.75 28.58 -48.49
CA LYS A 322 -5.80 27.61 -47.39
C LYS A 322 -7.22 27.54 -46.82
N GLU A 323 -7.64 26.33 -46.46
CA GLU A 323 -8.84 26.11 -45.65
C GLU A 323 -8.57 26.60 -44.22
N VAL A 324 -9.47 27.42 -43.69
CA VAL A 324 -9.49 27.87 -42.30
C VAL A 324 -10.88 27.67 -41.73
N ALA A 325 -10.97 27.34 -40.44
CA ALA A 325 -12.23 27.23 -39.73
C ALA A 325 -12.72 28.63 -39.31
N VAL A 326 -14.01 28.86 -39.51
CA VAL A 326 -14.73 30.11 -39.22
C VAL A 326 -16.03 29.77 -38.48
N GLU A 327 -16.61 30.73 -37.77
CA GLU A 327 -17.87 30.55 -37.02
C GLU A 327 -17.86 29.32 -36.08
N ILE A 328 -16.89 29.29 -35.17
CA ILE A 328 -16.64 28.14 -34.30
C ILE A 328 -17.54 28.24 -33.07
N GLU A 329 -18.29 27.18 -32.79
CA GLU A 329 -19.25 27.06 -31.68
C GLU A 329 -18.99 25.76 -30.91
N HIS A 330 -19.12 25.77 -29.58
CA HIS A 330 -19.02 24.54 -28.78
C HIS A 330 -20.11 23.53 -29.15
N LEU A 331 -19.75 22.25 -29.10
CA LEU A 331 -20.66 21.12 -29.04
C LEU A 331 -20.61 20.48 -27.65
N PRO A 332 -21.63 19.71 -27.24
CA PRO A 332 -21.54 18.88 -26.03
C PRO A 332 -20.41 17.84 -26.15
N GLU A 333 -19.67 17.62 -25.05
CA GLU A 333 -18.62 16.60 -24.98
C GLU A 333 -19.10 15.21 -25.44
N GLY A 334 -18.33 14.56 -26.32
CA GLY A 334 -18.65 13.24 -26.86
C GLY A 334 -19.58 13.24 -28.08
N THR A 335 -19.86 14.41 -28.65
CA THR A 335 -20.50 14.56 -29.97
C THR A 335 -19.55 14.13 -31.09
N VAL A 336 -18.24 14.39 -30.95
CA VAL A 336 -17.24 14.07 -31.97
C VAL A 336 -16.49 12.79 -31.60
N ILE A 337 -16.75 11.74 -32.38
CA ILE A 337 -16.10 10.43 -32.23
C ILE A 337 -15.36 10.13 -33.54
N PHE A 338 -14.03 10.21 -33.50
CA PHE A 338 -13.15 9.90 -34.65
C PHE A 338 -13.04 8.38 -34.91
N GLU A 339 -13.06 7.57 -33.86
CA GLU A 339 -12.75 6.13 -33.92
C GLU A 339 -13.84 5.27 -33.29
N ASP A 340 -14.17 4.16 -33.94
CA ASP A 340 -14.98 3.10 -33.35
C ASP A 340 -14.07 2.07 -32.67
N ILE A 341 -14.12 2.01 -31.34
CA ILE A 341 -13.40 1.01 -30.53
C ILE A 341 -14.22 -0.28 -30.49
N ALA A 342 -13.65 -1.38 -30.95
CA ALA A 342 -14.26 -2.71 -30.87
C ALA A 342 -14.43 -3.14 -29.39
N VAL A 343 -15.62 -3.64 -29.06
CA VAL A 343 -15.96 -4.12 -27.71
C VAL A 343 -15.13 -5.35 -27.31
N GLU A 344 -14.73 -6.17 -28.29
CA GLU A 344 -14.06 -7.45 -28.07
C GLU A 344 -12.58 -7.29 -27.66
N MET A 345 -12.23 -7.93 -26.53
CA MET A 345 -10.85 -8.20 -26.08
C MET A 345 -10.06 -9.06 -27.08
N VAL A 346 -9.13 -8.47 -27.85
CA VAL A 346 -8.23 -9.20 -28.74
C VAL A 346 -6.90 -9.49 -28.04
N LYS A 347 -6.39 -10.73 -28.16
CA LYS A 347 -5.06 -11.11 -27.69
C LYS A 347 -4.05 -11.12 -28.85
N GLY A 348 -2.84 -10.62 -28.60
CA GLY A 348 -1.73 -10.65 -29.56
C GLY A 348 -0.36 -10.60 -28.88
N LYS A 349 0.70 -10.53 -29.68
CA LYS A 349 2.08 -10.41 -29.20
C LYS A 349 2.78 -9.16 -29.73
N ILE A 350 3.60 -8.51 -28.89
CA ILE A 350 4.39 -7.34 -29.28
C ILE A 350 5.48 -7.77 -30.27
N LEU A 351 5.28 -7.47 -31.56
CA LEU A 351 6.27 -7.72 -32.61
C LEU A 351 7.37 -6.67 -32.59
N LYS A 352 7.01 -5.41 -32.30
CA LYS A 352 7.92 -4.26 -32.28
C LYS A 352 7.46 -3.24 -31.25
N MET A 353 8.32 -2.95 -30.28
CA MET A 353 8.12 -1.88 -29.28
C MET A 353 8.18 -0.48 -29.91
N LEU A 354 7.54 0.50 -29.27
CA LEU A 354 7.92 1.89 -29.43
C LEU A 354 9.30 2.11 -28.80
N LYS A 355 10.17 2.84 -29.49
CA LYS A 355 11.36 3.44 -28.87
C LYS A 355 10.97 4.84 -28.47
N SER A 356 11.25 5.26 -27.24
CA SER A 356 10.99 6.64 -26.80
C SER A 356 11.80 7.60 -27.68
N SER A 357 11.13 8.19 -28.66
CA SER A 357 11.71 8.88 -29.82
C SER A 357 11.28 10.33 -29.79
N ASN A 358 12.07 11.15 -29.10
CA ASN A 358 11.82 12.58 -29.05
C ASN A 358 11.98 13.18 -30.47
N ARG A 359 10.83 13.55 -31.08
CA ARG A 359 10.63 14.33 -32.34
C ARG A 359 10.40 13.53 -33.65
N ARG A 360 9.16 13.07 -33.87
CA ARG A 360 8.36 13.40 -35.09
C ARG A 360 6.91 12.88 -35.01
N PRO A 361 5.88 13.66 -35.43
CA PRO A 361 4.48 13.17 -35.49
C PRO A 361 4.28 11.94 -36.38
N SER A 362 5.08 11.78 -37.44
CA SER A 362 5.01 10.62 -38.35
C SER A 362 5.46 9.29 -37.72
N GLU A 363 6.00 9.30 -36.50
CA GLU A 363 6.35 8.08 -35.74
C GLU A 363 5.26 7.70 -34.70
N ALA A 364 4.12 8.41 -34.66
CA ALA A 364 3.06 8.21 -33.66
C ALA A 364 2.49 6.78 -33.59
N LEU A 365 2.65 5.96 -34.63
CA LEU A 365 2.23 4.55 -34.71
C LEU A 365 3.42 3.61 -35.02
N ALA A 366 4.57 3.86 -34.38
CA ALA A 366 5.80 3.09 -34.61
C ALA A 366 5.77 1.65 -34.08
N GLY A 367 4.86 1.32 -33.16
CA GLY A 367 4.69 -0.02 -32.60
C GLY A 367 4.01 -1.00 -33.57
N ARG A 368 4.19 -2.30 -33.32
CA ARG A 368 3.44 -3.39 -33.98
C ARG A 368 3.08 -4.48 -32.98
N ILE A 369 1.80 -4.86 -32.96
CA ILE A 369 1.31 -6.10 -32.37
C ILE A 369 0.97 -7.06 -33.52
N MET A 370 1.29 -8.35 -33.35
CA MET A 370 0.84 -9.42 -34.22
C MET A 370 -0.24 -10.23 -33.49
N TYR A 371 -1.40 -10.39 -34.09
CA TYR A 371 -2.53 -11.12 -33.48
C TYR A 371 -3.12 -12.14 -34.45
N GLU A 372 -3.79 -13.16 -33.92
CA GLU A 372 -4.41 -14.22 -34.73
C GLU A 372 -5.87 -13.89 -35.03
N THR A 373 -6.28 -14.12 -36.27
CA THR A 373 -7.66 -14.00 -36.73
C THR A 373 -8.12 -15.29 -37.40
N PRO A 374 -9.43 -15.50 -37.61
CA PRO A 374 -9.94 -16.60 -38.43
C PRO A 374 -9.45 -16.63 -39.89
N LYS A 375 -8.65 -15.64 -40.33
CA LYS A 375 -8.04 -15.53 -41.66
C LYS A 375 -6.50 -15.66 -41.61
N GLY A 376 -5.91 -15.91 -40.45
CA GLY A 376 -4.46 -15.97 -40.21
C GLY A 376 -3.95 -14.83 -39.32
N LEU A 377 -2.62 -14.76 -39.18
CA LEU A 377 -1.93 -13.73 -38.40
C LEU A 377 -1.96 -12.37 -39.12
N ILE A 378 -2.26 -11.30 -38.37
CA ILE A 378 -2.31 -9.92 -38.87
C ILE A 378 -1.45 -9.02 -37.96
N GLU A 379 -0.72 -8.07 -38.57
CA GLU A 379 -0.04 -7.00 -37.85
C GLU A 379 -0.96 -5.77 -37.70
N ILE A 380 -0.97 -5.17 -36.51
CA ILE A 380 -1.71 -3.94 -36.21
C ILE A 380 -0.77 -2.87 -35.61
N PRO A 381 -0.83 -1.60 -36.06
CA PRO A 381 -0.07 -0.51 -35.46
C PRO A 381 -0.55 -0.16 -34.05
N PHE A 382 0.34 0.43 -33.25
CA PHE A 382 -0.03 1.13 -32.01
C PHE A 382 0.94 2.28 -31.68
N GLY A 383 0.45 3.25 -30.92
CA GLY A 383 1.19 4.43 -30.48
C GLY A 383 1.50 4.47 -28.99
N GLU A 384 2.20 5.52 -28.56
CA GLU A 384 2.57 5.74 -27.15
C GLU A 384 1.32 6.00 -26.26
N LYS A 385 0.28 6.62 -26.83
CA LYS A 385 -1.01 6.85 -26.16
C LYS A 385 -1.96 5.64 -26.14
N ASP A 386 -1.61 4.54 -26.84
CA ASP A 386 -2.47 3.36 -26.95
C ASP A 386 -2.27 2.34 -25.83
N GLN A 387 -1.25 2.54 -24.99
CA GLN A 387 -0.97 1.67 -23.86
C GLN A 387 -1.83 2.05 -22.66
N ARG A 388 -2.43 1.04 -22.02
CA ARG A 388 -3.18 1.18 -20.77
C ARG A 388 -2.19 1.30 -19.62
N GLY A 389 -1.61 2.50 -19.47
CA GLY A 389 -0.58 2.83 -18.48
C GLY A 389 0.84 2.70 -19.01
N GLU A 390 1.82 3.14 -18.22
CA GLU A 390 3.25 3.26 -18.59
C GLU A 390 4.10 2.12 -17.97
N CYS A 391 3.64 0.88 -18.09
CA CYS A 391 4.37 -0.32 -17.66
C CYS A 391 5.31 -0.84 -18.77
N THR A 392 6.46 -1.43 -18.44
CA THR A 392 7.47 -1.76 -19.46
C THR A 392 7.07 -2.96 -20.34
N LEU A 393 6.62 -2.68 -21.57
CA LEU A 393 6.41 -3.66 -22.64
C LEU A 393 7.71 -3.97 -23.41
N LEU A 394 7.92 -5.24 -23.73
CA LEU A 394 9.07 -5.79 -24.44
C LEU A 394 8.63 -6.62 -25.66
N GLN A 395 9.58 -6.91 -26.56
CA GLN A 395 9.32 -7.73 -27.75
C GLN A 395 9.03 -9.19 -27.34
N GLY A 396 7.93 -9.75 -27.85
CA GLY A 396 7.47 -11.10 -27.54
C GLY A 396 6.42 -11.18 -26.43
N ASP A 397 6.20 -10.11 -25.66
CA ASP A 397 5.12 -10.00 -24.68
C ASP A 397 3.77 -10.36 -25.28
N THR A 398 2.92 -11.01 -24.49
CA THR A 398 1.51 -11.25 -24.85
C THR A 398 0.65 -10.15 -24.23
N VAL A 399 -0.18 -9.50 -25.04
CA VAL A 399 -1.00 -8.35 -24.64
C VAL A 399 -2.46 -8.55 -25.02
N GLU A 400 -3.36 -8.02 -24.18
CA GLU A 400 -4.75 -7.78 -24.54
C GLU A 400 -4.90 -6.34 -25.05
N PHE A 401 -5.75 -6.13 -26.06
CA PHE A 401 -6.01 -4.81 -26.64
C PHE A 401 -7.37 -4.79 -27.35
N GLN A 402 -7.89 -3.59 -27.61
CA GLN A 402 -9.07 -3.37 -28.45
C GLN A 402 -8.65 -2.79 -29.80
N ILE A 403 -9.41 -3.11 -30.85
CA ILE A 403 -9.18 -2.55 -32.19
C ILE A 403 -9.97 -1.25 -32.32
N ALA A 404 -9.27 -0.11 -32.37
CA ALA A 404 -9.83 1.16 -32.79
C ALA A 404 -9.80 1.24 -34.32
N THR A 405 -10.93 1.62 -34.94
CA THR A 405 -11.04 1.85 -36.38
C THR A 405 -11.40 3.32 -36.64
N ASP A 406 -10.54 4.08 -37.29
CA ASP A 406 -10.83 5.48 -37.64
C ASP A 406 -11.98 5.53 -38.66
N ARG A 407 -12.99 6.37 -38.39
CA ARG A 407 -14.19 6.49 -39.22
C ARG A 407 -13.92 7.13 -40.58
N ARG A 408 -12.84 7.90 -40.71
CA ARG A 408 -12.52 8.78 -41.84
C ARG A 408 -11.77 8.04 -42.94
N ASP A 409 -10.76 7.26 -42.59
CA ASP A 409 -9.92 6.51 -43.55
C ASP A 409 -10.00 4.97 -43.43
N LYS A 410 -10.67 4.46 -42.39
CA LYS A 410 -10.80 3.03 -42.04
C LYS A 410 -9.49 2.31 -41.70
N LEU A 411 -8.43 3.05 -41.32
CA LEU A 411 -7.26 2.45 -40.70
C LEU A 411 -7.61 1.91 -39.31
N GLN A 412 -6.94 0.80 -38.96
CA GLN A 412 -7.12 0.12 -37.67
C GLN A 412 -5.82 0.20 -36.86
N ARG A 413 -5.95 0.51 -35.56
CA ARG A 413 -4.87 0.48 -34.58
C ARG A 413 -5.30 -0.25 -33.31
N ALA A 414 -4.33 -0.82 -32.60
CA ALA A 414 -4.56 -1.39 -31.27
C ALA A 414 -4.55 -0.25 -30.24
N THR A 415 -5.51 -0.27 -29.33
CA THR A 415 -5.63 0.67 -28.21
C THR A 415 -6.04 -0.06 -26.92
N ASN A 416 -6.01 0.63 -25.77
CA ASN A 416 -6.21 0.04 -24.43
C ASN A 416 -5.29 -1.17 -24.16
N ILE A 417 -4.05 -1.15 -24.67
CA ILE A 417 -3.12 -2.28 -24.65
C ILE A 417 -2.62 -2.55 -23.22
N ALA A 418 -2.86 -3.75 -22.69
CA ALA A 418 -2.40 -4.18 -21.37
C ALA A 418 -1.59 -5.48 -21.45
N LEU A 419 -0.59 -5.61 -20.57
CA LEU A 419 0.28 -6.79 -20.46
C LEU A 419 -0.45 -7.96 -19.81
N LEU A 420 -0.55 -9.10 -20.50
CA LEU A 420 -1.14 -10.31 -19.94
C LEU A 420 -0.12 -11.12 -19.14
N GLU A 421 -0.56 -11.70 -18.03
CA GLU A 421 0.27 -12.53 -17.14
C GLU A 421 0.81 -13.80 -17.83
N GLU A 422 0.06 -14.32 -18.81
CA GLU A 422 0.43 -15.44 -19.70
C GLU A 422 1.78 -15.20 -20.43
N THR A 423 2.25 -13.96 -20.48
CA THR A 423 3.61 -13.62 -20.94
C THR A 423 4.69 -14.33 -20.14
N PHE A 424 4.54 -14.40 -18.81
CA PHE A 424 5.61 -14.85 -17.92
C PHE A 424 5.83 -16.38 -17.95
N ASP A 425 4.84 -17.14 -18.43
CA ASP A 425 4.94 -18.59 -18.63
C ASP A 425 5.87 -18.95 -19.82
N TYR A 426 6.11 -17.99 -20.74
CA TYR A 426 6.85 -18.24 -21.99
C TYR A 426 8.00 -17.26 -22.28
N SER A 427 8.06 -16.09 -21.64
CA SER A 427 9.15 -15.12 -21.86
C SER A 427 10.50 -15.58 -21.32
N GLY A 428 10.50 -16.43 -20.28
CA GLY A 428 11.70 -16.78 -19.52
C GLY A 428 12.12 -15.72 -18.50
N ASP A 429 11.29 -14.70 -18.26
CA ASP A 429 11.53 -13.66 -17.26
C ASP A 429 11.69 -14.28 -15.85
N ILE A 430 12.76 -13.92 -15.15
CA ILE A 430 12.94 -14.32 -13.75
C ILE A 430 12.04 -13.45 -12.88
N ARG A 431 10.84 -13.95 -12.59
CA ARG A 431 9.86 -13.32 -11.70
C ARG A 431 10.28 -13.44 -10.24
N GLU A 432 10.73 -12.34 -9.66
CA GLU A 432 11.15 -12.23 -8.26
C GLU A 432 9.99 -11.76 -7.37
N THR A 433 10.18 -11.88 -6.05
CA THR A 433 9.17 -11.59 -5.04
C THR A 433 9.70 -10.64 -3.97
N GLY A 434 8.81 -9.90 -3.30
CA GLY A 434 9.24 -8.96 -2.27
C GLY A 434 8.09 -8.19 -1.62
N ILE A 435 8.43 -7.33 -0.66
CA ILE A 435 7.46 -6.50 0.07
C ILE A 435 7.76 -5.02 -0.13
N ILE A 436 6.72 -4.20 -0.17
CA ILE A 436 6.88 -2.75 -0.19
C ILE A 436 7.47 -2.28 1.15
N ALA A 437 8.71 -1.80 1.10
CA ALA A 437 9.51 -1.40 2.25
C ALA A 437 9.49 0.11 2.50
N ALA A 438 9.29 0.91 1.45
CA ALA A 438 9.04 2.35 1.53
C ALA A 438 8.20 2.83 0.33
N LEU A 439 7.39 3.86 0.56
CA LEU A 439 6.61 4.56 -0.46
C LEU A 439 6.86 6.07 -0.34
N LYS A 440 6.72 6.75 -1.48
CA LYS A 440 6.73 8.20 -1.66
C LYS A 440 5.79 8.55 -2.81
N ASP A 441 5.62 9.82 -3.10
CA ASP A 441 4.76 10.29 -4.19
C ASP A 441 5.29 9.79 -5.55
N GLY A 442 4.51 8.95 -6.23
CA GLY A 442 4.81 8.37 -7.55
C GLY A 442 5.80 7.19 -7.56
N TYR A 443 6.50 6.88 -6.46
CA TYR A 443 7.52 5.82 -6.46
C TYR A 443 7.76 5.16 -5.10
N GLY A 444 8.42 4.00 -5.10
CA GLY A 444 8.72 3.26 -3.88
C GLY A 444 9.99 2.43 -3.94
N PHE A 445 10.19 1.64 -2.88
CA PHE A 445 11.27 0.67 -2.76
C PHE A 445 10.73 -0.67 -2.26
N ILE A 446 11.02 -1.74 -3.00
CA ILE A 446 10.74 -3.13 -2.63
C ILE A 446 11.96 -3.68 -1.87
N TYR A 447 11.74 -4.40 -0.77
CA TYR A 447 12.76 -5.31 -0.24
C TYR A 447 12.54 -6.68 -0.88
N CYS A 448 13.49 -7.10 -1.73
CA CYS A 448 13.42 -8.35 -2.48
C CYS A 448 13.62 -9.55 -1.54
N ALA A 449 12.93 -10.66 -1.81
CA ALA A 449 13.16 -11.92 -1.12
C ALA A 449 14.39 -12.65 -1.68
N GLU A 450 14.61 -12.59 -2.99
CA GLU A 450 15.71 -13.22 -3.72
C GLU A 450 17.05 -12.46 -3.64
N ARG A 451 17.07 -11.17 -3.23
CA ARG A 451 18.30 -10.36 -3.10
C ARG A 451 18.30 -9.48 -1.86
N ASP A 452 19.44 -9.34 -1.18
CA ASP A 452 19.61 -8.41 -0.04
C ASP A 452 19.82 -6.95 -0.52
N LEU A 453 18.92 -6.49 -1.39
CA LEU A 453 18.92 -5.18 -2.02
C LEU A 453 17.52 -4.56 -1.98
N ARG A 454 17.47 -3.23 -2.01
CA ARG A 454 16.22 -2.47 -2.14
C ARG A 454 16.08 -1.99 -3.57
N LEU A 455 15.16 -2.61 -4.30
CA LEU A 455 14.87 -2.28 -5.70
C LEU A 455 13.93 -1.07 -5.73
N PHE A 456 14.22 -0.11 -6.61
CA PHE A 456 13.34 1.03 -6.86
C PHE A 456 12.22 0.65 -7.84
N PHE A 457 11.04 1.23 -7.67
CA PHE A 457 9.95 1.15 -8.65
C PHE A 457 9.21 2.47 -8.80
N HIS A 458 8.70 2.74 -10.00
CA HIS A 458 7.73 3.80 -10.27
C HIS A 458 6.30 3.24 -10.22
N PHE A 459 5.30 4.07 -9.95
CA PHE A 459 3.89 3.62 -9.89
C PHE A 459 3.30 3.27 -11.26
N SER A 460 3.94 3.69 -12.37
CA SER A 460 3.53 3.28 -13.72
C SER A 460 3.81 1.80 -14.03
N GLU A 461 4.74 1.16 -13.30
CA GLU A 461 5.14 -0.23 -13.53
C GLU A 461 4.15 -1.26 -12.98
N PHE A 462 3.06 -0.85 -12.32
CA PHE A 462 1.99 -1.77 -11.93
C PHE A 462 1.16 -2.20 -13.14
N MET A 463 0.95 -3.51 -13.29
CA MET A 463 0.10 -4.09 -14.33
C MET A 463 -1.39 -3.78 -14.11
N ASP A 464 -1.79 -3.51 -12.87
CA ASP A 464 -3.13 -3.08 -12.48
C ASP A 464 -3.11 -1.60 -12.06
N LEU A 465 -3.67 -0.73 -12.90
CA LEU A 465 -3.78 0.71 -12.64
C LEU A 465 -4.81 1.08 -11.57
N THR A 466 -5.67 0.15 -11.14
CA THR A 466 -6.62 0.37 -10.04
C THR A 466 -5.99 0.10 -8.68
N TYR A 467 -4.83 -0.57 -8.66
CA TYR A 467 -4.13 -0.95 -7.44
C TYR A 467 -3.38 0.23 -6.80
N ASN A 468 -3.79 0.60 -5.59
CA ASN A 468 -3.09 1.59 -4.76
C ASN A 468 -2.09 0.90 -3.82
N PRO A 469 -0.76 1.01 -4.05
CA PRO A 469 0.26 0.34 -3.23
C PRO A 469 0.32 0.86 -1.79
N ARG A 470 0.44 -0.04 -0.80
CA ARG A 470 0.67 0.31 0.61
C ARG A 470 1.90 -0.39 1.17
N LEU A 471 2.43 0.12 2.28
CA LEU A 471 3.55 -0.50 3.00
C LEU A 471 3.19 -1.92 3.45
N GLN A 472 4.13 -2.85 3.32
CA GLN A 472 3.96 -4.29 3.61
C GLN A 472 2.95 -5.03 2.72
N ASP A 473 2.47 -4.44 1.62
CA ASP A 473 1.83 -5.24 0.58
C ASP A 473 2.90 -6.01 -0.22
N GLU A 474 2.51 -7.19 -0.70
CA GLU A 474 3.37 -8.20 -1.29
C GLU A 474 3.31 -8.13 -2.82
N LEU A 475 4.47 -8.29 -3.47
CA LEU A 475 4.64 -8.06 -4.91
C LEU A 475 5.40 -9.19 -5.60
N GLN A 476 5.09 -9.39 -6.87
CA GLN A 476 5.92 -10.09 -7.86
C GLN A 476 6.33 -9.11 -8.97
N PHE A 477 7.57 -9.19 -9.45
CA PHE A 477 8.13 -8.23 -10.42
C PHE A 477 9.25 -8.86 -11.24
N THR A 478 9.61 -8.23 -12.34
CA THR A 478 10.85 -8.52 -13.09
C THR A 478 11.91 -7.50 -12.65
N VAL A 479 13.21 -7.82 -12.76
CA VAL A 479 14.30 -6.93 -12.34
C VAL A 479 15.20 -6.57 -13.51
N ASP A 480 15.02 -5.34 -13.99
CA ASP A 480 15.72 -4.78 -15.14
C ASP A 480 16.81 -3.78 -14.72
N GLN A 481 17.64 -3.37 -15.68
CA GLN A 481 18.56 -2.24 -15.53
C GLN A 481 17.84 -0.94 -15.92
N ASP A 482 17.99 0.10 -15.10
CA ASP A 482 17.43 1.43 -15.35
C ASP A 482 17.96 1.98 -16.70
N PRO A 483 17.09 2.27 -17.69
CA PRO A 483 17.52 2.77 -19.00
C PRO A 483 18.29 4.09 -18.95
N SER A 484 18.15 4.86 -17.86
CA SER A 484 18.91 6.10 -17.62
C SER A 484 20.22 5.87 -16.85
N GLN A 485 20.35 4.74 -16.13
CA GLN A 485 21.49 4.42 -15.27
C GLN A 485 21.77 2.90 -15.26
N PRO A 486 22.52 2.33 -16.23
CA PRO A 486 22.69 0.87 -16.35
C PRO A 486 23.28 0.14 -15.13
N THR A 487 23.92 0.87 -14.19
CA THR A 487 24.42 0.35 -12.92
C THR A 487 23.34 0.18 -11.84
N ARG A 488 22.10 0.65 -12.08
CA ARG A 488 20.99 0.68 -11.14
C ARG A 488 19.94 -0.36 -11.54
N GLN A 489 19.61 -1.25 -10.62
CA GLN A 489 18.51 -2.22 -10.81
C GLN A 489 17.17 -1.64 -10.36
N VAL A 490 16.14 -1.90 -11.14
CA VAL A 490 14.76 -1.44 -10.90
C VAL A 490 13.78 -2.59 -11.04
N ALA A 491 12.66 -2.52 -10.32
CA ALA A 491 11.57 -3.48 -10.45
C ALA A 491 10.55 -2.97 -11.47
N THR A 492 10.21 -3.83 -12.44
CA THR A 492 9.29 -3.58 -13.56
C THR A 492 8.18 -4.64 -13.56
N ARG A 493 7.14 -4.45 -14.38
CA ARG A 493 6.10 -5.47 -14.65
C ARG A 493 5.44 -5.98 -13.35
N ILE A 494 5.09 -5.04 -12.47
CA ILE A 494 4.78 -5.30 -11.07
C ILE A 494 3.34 -5.78 -10.91
N LYS A 495 3.19 -6.93 -10.24
CA LYS A 495 1.92 -7.54 -9.87
C LYS A 495 1.80 -7.59 -8.34
N HIS A 496 0.63 -7.26 -7.81
CA HIS A 496 0.30 -7.46 -6.40
C HIS A 496 -0.04 -8.93 -6.10
N LEU A 497 0.42 -9.43 -4.94
CA LEU A 497 0.18 -10.78 -4.45
C LEU A 497 -0.67 -10.76 -3.17
N ALA A 498 -1.45 -11.83 -2.95
CA ALA A 498 -2.16 -12.03 -1.69
C ALA A 498 -1.17 -12.19 -0.51
N LYS A 499 -1.51 -11.65 0.66
CA LYS A 499 -0.63 -11.67 1.84
C LYS A 499 -0.31 -13.10 2.30
N GLY A 500 0.97 -13.38 2.56
CA GLY A 500 1.51 -14.71 2.85
C GLY A 500 2.05 -15.47 1.63
N SER A 501 2.10 -14.85 0.44
CA SER A 501 2.70 -15.44 -0.78
C SER A 501 4.23 -15.32 -0.80
N VAL A 502 4.78 -14.24 -0.24
CA VAL A 502 6.21 -13.90 -0.31
C VAL A 502 6.97 -14.54 0.85
N SER A 503 7.73 -15.59 0.54
CA SER A 503 8.64 -16.24 1.48
C SER A 503 10.08 -15.77 1.29
N PHE A 504 10.64 -15.10 2.30
CA PHE A 504 12.08 -14.72 2.34
C PHE A 504 12.99 -15.93 2.61
N ILE A 505 12.46 -16.96 3.27
CA ILE A 505 13.18 -18.14 3.71
C ILE A 505 12.63 -19.38 2.98
N LYS A 506 13.51 -20.09 2.27
CA LYS A 506 13.24 -21.40 1.68
C LYS A 506 13.36 -22.46 2.77
N VAL A 507 12.23 -23.03 3.21
CA VAL A 507 12.21 -24.08 4.24
C VAL A 507 12.53 -25.43 3.59
N LEU A 508 13.56 -26.13 4.08
CA LEU A 508 13.86 -27.49 3.67
C LEU A 508 12.81 -28.47 4.25
N PRO A 509 12.45 -29.55 3.53
CA PRO A 509 11.37 -30.45 3.93
C PRO A 509 11.75 -31.40 5.09
N ALA A 510 13.03 -31.51 5.42
CA ALA A 510 13.51 -32.35 6.51
C ALA A 510 13.26 -31.68 7.88
N VAL A 511 12.75 -32.48 8.82
CA VAL A 511 12.63 -32.12 10.24
C VAL A 511 13.87 -32.61 10.97
N TYR A 512 14.47 -31.72 11.75
CA TYR A 512 15.66 -31.98 12.57
C TYR A 512 15.29 -31.88 14.04
N ILE A 513 15.92 -32.71 14.88
CA ILE A 513 15.75 -32.67 16.34
C ILE A 513 17.04 -32.13 16.94
N GLY A 514 16.92 -31.08 17.75
CA GLY A 514 18.04 -30.40 18.40
C GLY A 514 17.80 -30.16 19.88
N THR A 515 18.82 -29.62 20.54
CA THR A 515 18.78 -29.15 21.92
C THR A 515 19.15 -27.67 21.94
N VAL A 516 18.43 -26.86 22.71
CA VAL A 516 18.74 -25.43 22.85
C VAL A 516 20.04 -25.23 23.63
N ASP A 517 21.02 -24.61 23.00
CA ASP A 517 22.35 -24.30 23.54
C ASP A 517 22.45 -22.84 24.02
N LYS A 518 21.73 -21.93 23.36
CA LYS A 518 21.59 -20.53 23.77
C LYS A 518 20.18 -20.02 23.51
N GLU A 519 19.61 -19.29 24.47
CA GLU A 519 18.32 -18.61 24.31
C GLU A 519 18.50 -17.27 23.55
N PRO A 520 17.54 -16.86 22.69
CA PRO A 520 17.59 -15.57 22.00
C PRO A 520 17.39 -14.42 23.00
N SER A 521 18.17 -13.34 22.85
CA SER A 521 18.13 -12.24 23.81
C SER A 521 16.80 -11.46 23.74
N THR A 522 16.16 -11.26 24.90
CA THR A 522 14.83 -10.60 25.02
C THR A 522 14.92 -9.10 25.35
N HIS A 523 16.09 -8.48 25.19
CA HIS A 523 16.36 -7.12 25.64
C HIS A 523 15.56 -6.04 24.90
N LYS A 524 14.60 -5.43 25.59
CA LYS A 524 13.93 -4.16 25.20
C LYS A 524 14.84 -2.93 25.36
N ASN A 525 16.11 -3.02 24.96
CA ASN A 525 17.02 -1.87 24.96
C ASN A 525 16.74 -1.00 23.72
N GLN A 526 16.36 0.27 23.94
CA GLN A 526 16.13 1.24 22.87
C GLN A 526 17.48 1.72 22.28
N GLY A 527 18.08 0.89 21.42
CA GLY A 527 19.26 1.20 20.62
C GLY A 527 19.00 0.91 19.14
N LYS A 528 19.54 1.74 18.24
CA LYS A 528 19.30 1.63 16.79
C LYS A 528 20.14 0.52 16.13
N ASN A 529 19.84 -0.74 16.43
CA ASN A 529 20.13 -1.91 15.58
C ASN A 529 19.04 -2.96 15.81
N LYS A 530 18.48 -3.52 14.72
CA LYS A 530 17.11 -4.07 14.74
C LYS A 530 17.01 -5.60 14.78
N GLU A 531 18.06 -6.29 15.18
CA GLU A 531 18.06 -7.72 15.47
C GLU A 531 18.65 -7.94 16.87
N GLY A 532 17.89 -8.59 17.76
CA GLY A 532 18.43 -9.09 19.02
C GLY A 532 19.32 -10.32 18.76
N GLU A 533 20.24 -10.63 19.67
CA GLU A 533 21.12 -11.78 19.49
C GLU A 533 20.31 -13.07 19.29
N PRO A 534 20.58 -13.85 18.23
CA PRO A 534 19.92 -15.12 18.01
C PRO A 534 20.26 -16.12 19.11
N GLY A 535 19.33 -17.03 19.36
CA GLY A 535 19.59 -18.25 20.11
C GLY A 535 20.37 -19.24 19.25
N ASN A 536 20.92 -20.27 19.88
CA ASN A 536 21.69 -21.33 19.23
C ASN A 536 21.07 -22.70 19.52
N ILE A 537 21.07 -23.57 18.51
CA ILE A 537 20.59 -24.94 18.58
C ILE A 537 21.75 -25.86 18.21
N ILE A 538 22.03 -26.82 19.07
CA ILE A 538 22.92 -27.94 18.76
C ILE A 538 22.06 -29.11 18.24
N TYR A 539 22.44 -29.68 17.10
CA TYR A 539 21.82 -30.89 16.54
C TYR A 539 22.89 -31.84 15.99
N ASP A 540 22.54 -33.13 15.89
CA ASP A 540 23.37 -34.13 15.23
C ASP A 540 22.92 -34.27 13.78
N TYR A 541 23.89 -34.31 12.86
CA TYR A 541 23.67 -34.62 11.46
C TYR A 541 24.80 -35.51 10.95
N GLU A 542 24.45 -36.72 10.49
CA GLU A 542 25.39 -37.74 10.00
C GLU A 542 26.53 -38.08 11.00
N GLY A 543 26.24 -37.99 12.30
CA GLY A 543 27.23 -38.23 13.39
C GLY A 543 28.12 -37.03 13.69
N THR A 544 27.87 -35.87 13.06
CA THR A 544 28.58 -34.61 13.30
C THR A 544 27.67 -33.64 14.05
N ILE A 545 28.15 -33.15 15.19
CA ILE A 545 27.47 -32.11 15.97
C ILE A 545 27.55 -30.79 15.21
N GLN A 546 26.42 -30.24 14.81
CA GLN A 546 26.28 -28.96 14.11
C GLN A 546 25.55 -27.93 14.97
N GLN A 547 25.75 -26.64 14.63
CA GLN A 547 25.11 -25.50 15.29
C GLN A 547 24.33 -24.68 14.26
N ILE A 548 23.14 -24.21 14.66
CA ILE A 548 22.29 -23.37 13.79
C ILE A 548 21.59 -22.26 14.62
N PRO A 549 21.62 -21.00 14.15
CA PRO A 549 20.95 -19.91 14.86
C PRO A 549 19.43 -19.98 14.71
N TYR A 550 18.71 -19.47 15.70
CA TYR A 550 17.26 -19.27 15.65
C TYR A 550 16.84 -17.95 16.27
N PHE A 551 15.69 -17.43 15.87
CA PHE A 551 15.11 -16.20 16.39
C PHE A 551 13.75 -16.45 17.01
N LEU A 552 13.34 -15.58 17.94
CA LEU A 552 12.06 -15.68 18.63
C LEU A 552 10.84 -15.59 17.67
N LYS A 553 11.01 -14.92 16.51
CA LYS A 553 10.01 -14.83 15.43
C LYS A 553 9.71 -16.17 14.74
N ASP A 554 10.66 -17.12 14.82
CA ASP A 554 10.64 -18.40 14.11
C ASP A 554 10.21 -19.58 15.01
N VAL A 555 9.79 -19.27 16.25
CA VAL A 555 9.20 -20.20 17.22
C VAL A 555 7.70 -20.33 16.95
N THR A 556 7.23 -21.56 16.83
CA THR A 556 5.85 -21.90 16.41
C THR A 556 4.81 -21.66 17.51
N ASP A 557 5.19 -21.84 18.77
CA ASP A 557 4.31 -21.68 19.93
C ASP A 557 4.86 -20.59 20.87
N GLN A 558 4.22 -19.42 20.85
CA GLN A 558 4.62 -18.26 21.65
C GLN A 558 4.32 -18.43 23.16
N ASN A 559 3.47 -19.38 23.55
CA ASN A 559 3.22 -19.71 24.95
C ASN A 559 4.23 -20.74 25.49
N ASN A 560 4.85 -21.52 24.58
CA ASN A 560 5.78 -22.61 24.89
C ASN A 560 7.18 -22.30 24.35
N LEU A 561 7.76 -21.17 24.78
CA LEU A 561 9.09 -20.75 24.37
C LEU A 561 10.16 -21.82 24.72
N PRO A 562 11.09 -22.14 23.81
CA PRO A 562 12.23 -23.02 24.11
C PRO A 562 13.18 -22.40 25.14
N HIS A 563 13.55 -23.18 26.14
CA HIS A 563 14.56 -22.82 27.15
C HIS A 563 15.83 -23.66 26.97
N PHE A 564 16.94 -23.23 27.58
CA PHE A 564 18.20 -23.97 27.59
C PHE A 564 18.02 -25.44 28.00
N GLY A 565 18.52 -26.35 27.15
CA GLY A 565 18.37 -27.80 27.33
C GLY A 565 17.03 -28.41 26.90
N ASP A 566 16.02 -27.63 26.50
CA ASP A 566 14.80 -28.18 25.88
C ASP A 566 15.18 -28.93 24.59
N LYS A 567 14.58 -30.11 24.36
CA LYS A 567 14.61 -30.75 23.05
C LYS A 567 13.52 -30.17 22.17
N ILE A 568 13.94 -29.72 21.00
CA ILE A 568 13.08 -29.09 20.01
C ILE A 568 13.11 -29.88 18.70
N ASP A 569 12.04 -29.78 17.93
CA ASP A 569 12.11 -29.99 16.49
C ASP A 569 12.07 -28.66 15.74
N PHE A 570 12.71 -28.65 14.57
CA PHE A 570 12.82 -27.50 13.69
C PHE A 570 13.06 -27.95 12.26
N HIS A 571 12.83 -27.04 11.30
CA HIS A 571 13.24 -27.21 9.92
C HIS A 571 14.42 -26.27 9.65
N ILE A 572 15.33 -26.66 8.74
CA ILE A 572 16.37 -25.73 8.28
C ILE A 572 15.76 -24.80 7.24
N GLY A 573 15.79 -23.50 7.51
CA GLY A 573 15.38 -22.44 6.60
C GLY A 573 16.61 -21.75 6.00
N GLU A 574 16.66 -21.63 4.69
CA GLU A 574 17.72 -20.92 3.95
C GLU A 574 17.20 -19.56 3.47
N LEU A 575 17.81 -18.46 3.91
CA LEU A 575 17.42 -17.11 3.51
C LEU A 575 17.82 -16.89 2.03
N LYS A 576 16.82 -16.85 1.13
CA LYS A 576 16.99 -16.79 -0.33
C LYS A 576 18.05 -15.75 -0.75
N ALA A 577 17.94 -14.54 -0.20
CA ALA A 577 18.82 -13.40 -0.46
C ALA A 577 20.32 -13.59 -0.13
N THR A 578 20.70 -14.58 0.69
CA THR A 578 22.10 -14.71 1.19
C THR A 578 22.63 -16.14 1.35
N GLY A 579 21.80 -17.18 1.18
CA GLY A 579 22.17 -18.57 1.46
C GLY A 579 22.41 -18.90 2.94
N LYS A 580 22.21 -17.95 3.86
CA LYS A 580 22.37 -18.17 5.31
C LYS A 580 21.30 -19.12 5.82
N LYS A 581 21.73 -20.14 6.57
CA LYS A 581 20.85 -21.12 7.20
C LYS A 581 20.50 -20.72 8.63
N GLN A 582 19.22 -20.81 8.98
CA GLN A 582 18.68 -20.62 10.32
C GLN A 582 17.60 -21.67 10.60
N ALA A 583 17.33 -21.97 11.86
CA ALA A 583 16.20 -22.83 12.21
C ALA A 583 14.88 -22.06 12.09
N VAL A 584 13.86 -22.73 11.56
CA VAL A 584 12.49 -22.21 11.42
C VAL A 584 11.46 -23.25 11.80
N LYS A 585 10.24 -22.81 12.14
CA LYS A 585 9.20 -23.65 12.74
C LYS A 585 9.72 -24.40 13.98
N VAL A 586 10.45 -23.68 14.85
CA VAL A 586 11.00 -24.24 16.09
C VAL A 586 9.85 -24.57 17.04
N ARG A 587 9.84 -25.77 17.62
CA ARG A 587 8.82 -26.23 18.56
C ARG A 587 9.46 -27.11 19.64
N VAL A 588 9.03 -26.95 20.89
CA VAL A 588 9.46 -27.82 22.00
C VAL A 588 8.77 -29.19 21.87
N VAL A 589 9.57 -30.24 21.66
CA VAL A 589 9.11 -31.64 21.58
C VAL A 589 9.19 -32.30 22.95
N LEU A 590 10.27 -32.04 23.69
CA LEU A 590 10.41 -32.45 25.07
C LEU A 590 10.96 -31.26 25.86
N ARG A 591 10.11 -30.71 26.73
CA ARG A 591 10.57 -29.86 27.83
C ARG A 591 11.72 -30.57 28.54
N ASN A 592 12.77 -29.86 28.91
CA ASN A 592 13.70 -30.35 29.89
C ASN A 592 12.96 -30.43 31.24
N ILE A 593 12.45 -31.63 31.58
CA ILE A 593 11.63 -31.86 32.79
C ILE A 593 12.46 -31.60 34.08
N ALA A 594 13.77 -31.38 33.96
CA ALA A 594 14.59 -30.68 34.94
C ALA A 594 14.26 -29.17 35.08
N GLY A 595 12.97 -28.85 35.26
CA GLY A 595 12.56 -27.66 35.98
C GLY A 595 13.24 -27.64 37.35
N ARG A 596 13.41 -26.44 37.92
CA ARG A 596 14.31 -26.22 39.06
C ARG A 596 14.05 -27.21 40.20
N CYS A 597 15.03 -28.06 40.42
CA CYS A 597 15.04 -29.11 41.42
C CYS A 597 15.46 -28.52 42.77
N HIS A 598 14.98 -29.12 43.84
CA HIS A 598 15.33 -28.77 45.20
C HIS A 598 16.04 -29.93 45.88
N GLY A 599 16.94 -29.62 46.81
CA GLY A 599 17.68 -30.62 47.57
C GLY A 599 18.53 -30.01 48.68
N PHE A 600 19.31 -30.87 49.34
CA PHE A 600 20.12 -30.53 50.49
C PHE A 600 21.60 -30.88 50.25
N VAL A 601 22.54 -30.06 50.72
CA VAL A 601 23.98 -30.32 50.49
C VAL A 601 24.46 -31.54 51.30
N ALA A 602 24.63 -32.68 50.63
CA ALA A 602 24.97 -33.96 51.26
C ALA A 602 26.45 -34.16 51.55
N THR A 603 27.33 -33.55 50.75
CA THR A 603 28.77 -33.70 50.89
C THR A 603 29.47 -32.51 50.25
N ILE A 604 30.53 -32.03 50.91
CA ILE A 604 31.41 -30.96 50.44
C ILE A 604 32.84 -31.50 50.48
N LYS A 605 33.57 -31.35 49.36
CA LYS A 605 35.00 -31.68 49.20
C LYS A 605 35.69 -30.52 48.47
N GLU A 606 37.02 -30.57 48.32
CA GLU A 606 37.85 -29.44 47.87
C GLU A 606 37.44 -28.78 46.53
N ASN A 607 36.83 -29.51 45.60
CA ASN A 607 36.47 -29.00 44.27
C ASN A 607 35.02 -29.35 43.84
N TYR A 608 34.32 -30.18 44.62
CA TYR A 608 33.05 -30.77 44.23
C TYR A 608 32.23 -31.18 45.46
N GLY A 609 30.94 -31.43 45.24
CA GLY A 609 30.05 -31.95 46.27
C GLY A 609 28.96 -32.85 45.71
N PHE A 610 28.05 -33.23 46.60
CA PHE A 610 26.83 -33.97 46.28
C PHE A 610 25.62 -33.30 46.94
N ILE A 611 24.48 -33.32 46.25
CA ILE A 611 23.18 -32.81 46.72
C ILE A 611 22.24 -34.01 46.91
N GLU A 612 21.75 -34.21 48.13
CA GLU A 612 20.62 -35.10 48.44
C GLU A 612 19.36 -34.52 47.78
N THR A 613 18.61 -35.32 47.02
CA THR A 613 17.34 -34.88 46.41
C THR A 613 16.31 -34.53 47.48
N ALA A 614 15.33 -33.66 47.19
CA ALA A 614 14.28 -33.29 48.16
C ALA A 614 13.31 -34.44 48.55
N ASP A 615 13.44 -35.61 47.92
CA ASP A 615 12.79 -36.87 48.32
C ASP A 615 13.76 -37.87 48.99
N HIS A 616 15.02 -37.47 49.19
CA HIS A 616 16.03 -38.18 49.96
C HIS A 616 16.38 -39.60 49.47
N GLU A 617 16.03 -39.93 48.23
CA GLU A 617 16.32 -41.23 47.62
C GLU A 617 17.78 -41.34 47.13
N LYS A 618 18.33 -40.23 46.63
CA LYS A 618 19.49 -40.21 45.73
C LYS A 618 20.38 -38.98 45.96
N GLU A 619 21.62 -39.08 45.50
CA GLU A 619 22.59 -37.98 45.48
C GLU A 619 22.91 -37.52 44.04
N VAL A 620 23.05 -36.22 43.84
CA VAL A 620 23.42 -35.60 42.55
C VAL A 620 24.78 -34.93 42.67
N PHE A 621 25.71 -35.31 41.79
CA PHE A 621 27.06 -34.71 41.74
C PHE A 621 27.04 -33.26 41.27
N PHE A 622 27.86 -32.40 41.88
CA PHE A 622 28.17 -31.07 41.34
C PHE A 622 29.63 -30.67 41.50
N HIS A 623 30.11 -29.85 40.57
CA HIS A 623 31.40 -29.18 40.65
C HIS A 623 31.21 -27.75 41.17
N PHE A 624 32.17 -27.18 41.90
CA PHE A 624 31.98 -25.83 42.47
C PHE A 624 31.80 -24.71 41.44
N SER A 625 32.30 -24.87 40.20
CA SER A 625 32.01 -23.93 39.11
C SER A 625 30.53 -23.86 38.71
N SER A 626 29.70 -24.81 39.16
CA SER A 626 28.24 -24.83 38.96
C SER A 626 27.46 -24.06 40.04
N PHE A 627 28.13 -23.55 41.08
CA PHE A 627 27.50 -22.83 42.19
C PHE A 627 27.52 -21.31 41.98
N ASN A 628 26.37 -20.66 42.13
CA ASN A 628 26.19 -19.22 41.98
C ASN A 628 26.32 -18.51 43.34
N GLY A 629 27.50 -18.57 43.96
CA GLY A 629 27.81 -17.92 45.23
C GLY A 629 29.25 -18.16 45.67
N ASP A 630 29.61 -17.73 46.89
CA ASP A 630 30.90 -18.08 47.49
C ASP A 630 30.84 -19.52 48.04
N THR A 631 31.81 -20.36 47.67
CA THR A 631 31.87 -21.76 48.12
C THR A 631 32.08 -21.91 49.63
N ASN A 632 32.58 -20.87 50.30
CA ASN A 632 32.75 -20.83 51.76
C ASN A 632 31.42 -20.64 52.51
N ASP A 633 30.38 -20.12 51.85
CA ASP A 633 29.04 -19.92 52.44
C ASP A 633 28.17 -21.19 52.44
N LEU A 634 28.68 -22.34 51.95
CA LEU A 634 27.92 -23.58 51.80
C LEU A 634 28.18 -24.54 52.97
N GLU A 635 27.15 -24.87 53.76
CA GLU A 635 27.22 -25.85 54.85
C GLU A 635 26.54 -27.18 54.48
N LEU A 636 26.89 -28.27 55.17
CA LEU A 636 26.18 -29.54 55.06
C LEU A 636 24.71 -29.37 55.46
N GLY A 637 23.81 -29.95 54.66
CA GLY A 637 22.36 -29.84 54.80
C GLY A 637 21.84 -28.40 54.78
N ASP A 638 22.48 -27.50 54.04
CA ASP A 638 21.80 -26.31 53.51
C ASP A 638 20.89 -26.68 52.34
N GLU A 639 19.80 -25.92 52.18
CA GLU A 639 18.84 -26.06 51.08
C GLU A 639 19.37 -25.38 49.81
N VAL A 640 19.18 -26.03 48.66
CA VAL A 640 19.63 -25.52 47.35
C VAL A 640 18.58 -25.71 46.25
N GLU A 641 18.46 -24.70 45.38
CA GLU A 641 17.80 -24.74 44.07
C GLU A 641 18.85 -25.10 43.01
N TYR A 642 18.55 -26.01 42.08
CA TYR A 642 19.47 -26.40 41.00
C TYR A 642 18.75 -26.91 39.75
N THR A 643 19.50 -27.11 38.66
CA THR A 643 19.02 -27.73 37.41
C THR A 643 19.80 -29.00 37.10
N LEU A 644 19.15 -30.04 36.57
CA LEU A 644 19.83 -31.29 36.18
C LEU A 644 20.32 -31.19 34.73
N ALA A 645 21.63 -31.30 34.54
CA ALA A 645 22.27 -31.39 33.24
C ALA A 645 22.87 -32.79 33.01
N ARG A 646 22.75 -33.31 31.79
CA ARG A 646 23.36 -34.59 31.40
C ARG A 646 24.66 -34.35 30.63
N LYS A 647 25.77 -34.25 31.37
CA LYS A 647 27.12 -34.20 30.79
C LYS A 647 27.63 -35.63 30.58
N SER A 648 27.42 -36.14 29.36
CA SER A 648 27.70 -37.52 28.95
C SER A 648 26.84 -38.55 29.72
N SER A 649 27.37 -39.75 30.02
CA SER A 649 26.66 -40.85 30.68
C SER A 649 26.30 -40.61 32.16
N LYS A 650 26.65 -39.45 32.73
CA LYS A 650 26.35 -39.07 34.12
C LYS A 650 25.51 -37.80 34.17
N VAL A 651 24.73 -37.66 35.23
CA VAL A 651 23.90 -36.48 35.51
C VAL A 651 24.58 -35.64 36.58
N SER A 652 24.60 -34.33 36.38
CA SER A 652 25.23 -33.35 37.26
C SER A 652 24.30 -32.16 37.51
N ALA A 653 24.40 -31.55 38.69
CA ALA A 653 23.67 -30.33 39.01
C ALA A 653 24.39 -29.06 38.50
N GLU A 654 23.62 -28.13 37.95
CA GLU A 654 24.06 -26.86 37.37
C GLU A 654 23.14 -25.70 37.82
N ASN A 655 23.64 -24.46 37.72
CA ASN A 655 22.94 -23.24 38.17
C ASN A 655 22.52 -23.29 39.66
N ILE A 656 23.39 -23.82 40.52
CA ILE A 656 23.07 -24.16 41.92
C ILE A 656 23.08 -22.90 42.78
N ARG A 657 22.01 -22.69 43.56
CA ARG A 657 21.80 -21.50 44.41
C ARG A 657 21.39 -21.92 45.80
N LYS A 658 21.99 -21.31 46.82
CA LYS A 658 21.59 -21.50 48.23
C LYS A 658 20.24 -20.83 48.51
N LEU A 659 19.34 -21.56 49.16
CA LEU A 659 18.01 -21.10 49.57
C LEU A 659 17.99 -20.68 51.05
N ALA A 660 16.90 -20.03 51.45
CA ALA A 660 16.62 -19.78 52.86
C ALA A 660 16.15 -21.07 53.54
N ARG A 661 16.59 -21.32 54.78
CA ARG A 661 16.19 -22.52 55.54
C ARG A 661 14.67 -22.52 55.79
N GLY A 662 14.00 -23.62 55.46
CA GLY A 662 12.54 -23.77 55.47
C GLY A 662 11.85 -23.46 54.14
N THR A 663 12.58 -23.44 53.02
CA THR A 663 12.00 -23.36 51.66
C THR A 663 11.53 -24.73 51.18
N ILE A 664 12.27 -25.79 51.49
CA ILE A 664 11.88 -27.18 51.24
C ILE A 664 10.95 -27.65 52.38
N PRO A 665 9.76 -28.21 52.10
CA PRO A 665 8.85 -28.68 53.14
C PRO A 665 9.43 -29.85 53.95
N ALA A 666 9.66 -29.64 55.25
CA ALA A 666 10.15 -30.69 56.14
C ALA A 666 9.09 -31.78 56.43
N ASP A 667 9.56 -33.00 56.69
CA ASP A 667 8.75 -34.17 57.10
C ASP A 667 7.92 -33.90 58.37
N GLU A 668 6.80 -34.62 58.52
CA GLU A 668 5.95 -34.52 59.70
C GLU A 668 6.44 -35.44 60.82
N ILE A 669 6.96 -34.87 61.91
CA ILE A 669 7.42 -35.65 63.08
C ILE A 669 6.21 -36.24 63.81
N LEU A 670 6.14 -37.58 63.91
CA LEU A 670 5.09 -38.31 64.61
C LEU A 670 5.31 -38.22 66.13
N ARG A 671 4.90 -37.10 66.73
CA ARG A 671 5.15 -36.77 68.15
C ARG A 671 4.64 -37.83 69.12
N GLU A 672 3.58 -38.54 68.75
CA GLU A 672 3.00 -39.69 69.46
C GLU A 672 3.99 -40.84 69.69
N LYS A 673 4.99 -41.03 68.81
CA LYS A 673 6.05 -42.06 68.96
C LYS A 673 7.25 -41.57 69.78
N GLY A 674 7.25 -40.31 70.22
CA GLY A 674 8.24 -39.76 71.14
C GLY A 674 9.67 -39.70 70.59
N ILE A 675 10.63 -40.21 71.38
CA ILE A 675 12.02 -40.46 70.98
C ILE A 675 12.25 -41.96 71.20
N VAL A 676 12.57 -42.67 70.12
CA VAL A 676 12.86 -44.11 70.14
C VAL A 676 14.37 -44.36 70.19
N GLN A 677 14.76 -45.52 70.70
CA GLN A 677 16.11 -46.06 70.54
C GLN A 677 16.15 -47.06 69.38
N GLY A 678 17.34 -47.32 68.88
CA GLY A 678 17.53 -48.30 67.82
C GLY A 678 18.99 -48.51 67.46
N ARG A 679 19.20 -49.32 66.42
CA ARG A 679 20.52 -49.71 65.93
C ARG A 679 20.64 -49.47 64.43
N ILE A 680 21.78 -48.96 63.98
CA ILE A 680 22.08 -48.79 62.56
C ILE A 680 22.34 -50.15 61.91
N VAL A 681 21.47 -50.54 60.97
CA VAL A 681 21.60 -51.79 60.19
C VAL A 681 22.42 -51.58 58.93
N ARG A 682 22.29 -50.41 58.30
CA ARG A 682 23.07 -50.00 57.12
C ARG A 682 23.52 -48.54 57.27
N PRO A 683 24.82 -48.24 57.21
CA PRO A 683 25.29 -46.86 57.21
C PRO A 683 25.10 -46.23 55.82
N MET A 684 24.99 -44.89 55.76
CA MET A 684 24.83 -44.16 54.48
C MET A 684 26.00 -44.40 53.51
N ARG A 685 25.76 -44.14 52.22
CA ARG A 685 26.72 -44.34 51.13
C ARG A 685 28.07 -43.62 51.29
N ILE A 686 28.09 -42.49 52.01
CA ILE A 686 29.32 -41.76 52.34
C ILE A 686 30.26 -42.55 53.27
N VAL A 687 29.73 -43.46 54.08
CA VAL A 687 30.49 -44.30 55.04
C VAL A 687 30.89 -45.63 54.40
N ASN A 688 29.97 -46.25 53.66
CA ASN A 688 30.25 -47.44 52.83
C ASN A 688 30.00 -47.10 51.36
N THR A 689 31.07 -46.83 50.63
CA THR A 689 31.05 -46.42 49.21
C THR A 689 30.67 -47.52 48.24
N ASP A 690 30.68 -48.77 48.69
CA ASP A 690 30.59 -49.94 47.83
C ASP A 690 29.13 -50.42 47.69
N GLN A 691 28.18 -49.69 48.29
CA GLN A 691 26.72 -49.87 48.10
C GLN A 691 26.16 -48.93 47.02
N GLU A 692 25.03 -49.32 46.41
CA GLU A 692 24.40 -48.52 45.35
C GLU A 692 23.44 -47.46 45.91
N GLU A 693 22.73 -47.78 46.99
CA GLU A 693 21.71 -46.91 47.58
C GLU A 693 22.32 -45.79 48.43
N TYR A 694 21.73 -44.60 48.36
CA TYR A 694 22.20 -43.44 49.12
C TYR A 694 21.92 -43.55 50.63
N CYS A 695 20.68 -43.93 50.97
CA CYS A 695 20.15 -43.87 52.33
C CYS A 695 20.66 -45.00 53.26
N GLY A 696 20.95 -44.62 54.50
CA GLY A 696 21.17 -45.60 55.59
C GLY A 696 19.85 -46.17 56.09
N LEU A 697 19.92 -47.25 56.88
CA LEU A 697 18.77 -47.90 57.53
C LEU A 697 19.01 -48.01 59.05
N VAL A 698 18.02 -47.59 59.85
CA VAL A 698 18.00 -47.74 61.31
C VAL A 698 16.83 -48.61 61.75
N GLN A 699 17.11 -49.61 62.57
CA GLN A 699 16.11 -50.50 63.17
C GLN A 699 15.72 -49.96 64.54
N ILE A 700 14.42 -49.82 64.82
CA ILE A 700 13.95 -49.52 66.20
C ILE A 700 14.24 -50.73 67.09
N THR A 701 14.66 -50.50 68.33
CA THR A 701 14.84 -51.54 69.35
C THR A 701 14.02 -51.27 70.61
N ASP A 702 13.58 -52.32 71.29
CA ASP A 702 12.94 -52.23 72.61
C ASP A 702 13.96 -52.01 73.76
N GLU A 703 13.47 -52.00 74.99
CA GLU A 703 14.28 -51.84 76.21
C GLU A 703 15.15 -53.06 76.54
N GLU A 704 14.86 -54.22 75.95
CA GLU A 704 15.66 -55.46 76.06
C GLU A 704 16.74 -55.56 74.96
N GLY A 705 16.63 -54.73 73.91
CA GLY A 705 17.56 -54.67 72.78
C GLY A 705 17.14 -55.51 71.57
N ASN A 706 15.91 -56.05 71.54
CA ASN A 706 15.36 -56.76 70.39
C ASN A 706 14.93 -55.79 69.29
N ASN A 707 14.92 -56.25 68.04
CA ASN A 707 14.46 -55.46 66.89
C ASN A 707 12.93 -55.40 66.84
N VAL A 708 12.35 -54.20 66.75
CA VAL A 708 10.89 -53.96 66.69
C VAL A 708 10.52 -53.19 65.42
N GLY A 709 9.55 -53.70 64.66
CA GLY A 709 9.09 -53.09 63.41
C GLY A 709 10.12 -53.12 62.28
N ASP A 710 9.83 -52.44 61.18
CA ASP A 710 10.68 -52.41 59.98
C ASP A 710 11.84 -51.39 60.10
N PRO A 711 12.97 -51.62 59.40
CA PRO A 711 14.05 -50.64 59.30
C PRO A 711 13.61 -49.35 58.59
N LEU A 712 13.91 -48.20 59.21
CA LEU A 712 13.56 -46.88 58.69
C LEU A 712 14.73 -46.24 57.92
N PRO A 713 14.51 -45.66 56.74
CA PRO A 713 15.55 -44.98 55.97
C PRO A 713 15.95 -43.63 56.59
N TYR A 714 17.21 -43.24 56.35
CA TYR A 714 17.76 -41.95 56.78
C TYR A 714 18.82 -41.38 55.81
N GLY A 715 18.93 -40.05 55.78
CA GLY A 715 19.87 -39.29 54.93
C GLY A 715 20.65 -38.22 55.73
N ILE A 716 21.37 -37.30 55.05
CA ILE A 716 22.20 -36.29 55.75
C ILE A 716 21.35 -35.34 56.62
N THR A 717 20.12 -35.08 56.19
CA THR A 717 19.12 -34.25 56.85
C THR A 717 18.49 -34.93 58.07
N SER A 718 18.56 -36.26 58.15
CA SER A 718 18.07 -37.03 59.30
C SER A 718 18.98 -36.94 60.52
N LEU A 719 20.25 -36.54 60.37
CA LEU A 719 21.23 -36.54 61.45
C LEU A 719 21.07 -35.32 62.37
N ALA A 720 21.04 -35.55 63.69
CA ALA A 720 21.07 -34.50 64.69
C ALA A 720 22.43 -33.77 64.73
N ASP A 721 23.50 -34.46 64.35
CA ASP A 721 24.81 -33.88 64.05
C ASP A 721 25.21 -34.29 62.64
N LYS A 722 25.24 -33.33 61.71
CA LYS A 722 25.54 -33.55 60.29
C LYS A 722 26.99 -33.99 60.01
N ARG A 723 27.84 -34.07 61.03
CA ARG A 723 29.22 -34.59 60.95
C ARG A 723 29.34 -36.02 61.51
N ASP A 724 28.27 -36.60 62.04
CA ASP A 724 28.33 -37.92 62.67
C ASP A 724 28.30 -39.06 61.63
N PHE A 725 29.45 -39.70 61.43
CA PHE A 725 29.57 -40.90 60.59
C PHE A 725 29.03 -42.12 61.33
N LEU A 726 27.70 -42.28 61.32
CA LEU A 726 27.00 -43.45 61.83
C LEU A 726 27.43 -44.72 61.10
N GLN A 727 27.88 -45.73 61.86
CA GLN A 727 28.36 -47.01 61.38
C GLN A 727 27.34 -48.12 61.63
N LYS A 728 27.50 -49.26 60.95
CA LYS A 728 26.75 -50.48 61.29
C LYS A 728 26.94 -50.84 62.77
N ASP A 729 25.86 -51.28 63.40
CA ASP A 729 25.76 -51.68 64.81
C ASP A 729 25.89 -50.54 65.84
N ASP A 730 26.01 -49.26 65.42
CA ASP A 730 25.85 -48.12 66.33
C ASP A 730 24.46 -48.08 66.95
N VAL A 731 24.42 -47.88 68.28
CA VAL A 731 23.19 -47.58 69.02
C VAL A 731 22.90 -46.09 68.90
N VAL A 732 21.67 -45.75 68.54
CA VAL A 732 21.20 -44.38 68.27
C VAL A 732 19.87 -44.10 68.98
N LYS A 733 19.60 -42.82 69.21
CA LYS A 733 18.25 -42.32 69.51
C LYS A 733 17.77 -41.45 68.35
N PHE A 734 16.48 -41.50 68.04
CA PHE A 734 15.90 -40.75 66.95
C PHE A 734 14.39 -40.56 67.13
N GLN A 735 13.77 -39.86 66.19
CA GLN A 735 12.32 -39.70 66.10
C GLN A 735 11.83 -40.25 64.76
N VAL A 736 10.62 -40.78 64.74
CA VAL A 736 9.98 -41.20 63.49
C VAL A 736 9.25 -39.99 62.90
N ALA A 737 9.51 -39.70 61.63
CA ALA A 737 8.75 -38.75 60.84
C ALA A 737 8.10 -39.43 59.63
N ARG A 738 7.19 -38.72 58.99
CA ARG A 738 6.40 -39.17 57.87
C ARG A 738 6.58 -38.20 56.70
N ALA A 739 7.03 -38.71 55.57
CA ALA A 739 7.28 -37.90 54.39
C ALA A 739 5.97 -37.51 53.71
N LYS A 740 5.83 -36.21 53.40
CA LYS A 740 4.58 -35.62 52.89
C LYS A 740 4.26 -35.97 51.43
N LYS A 741 5.16 -36.67 50.74
CA LYS A 741 5.12 -36.97 49.30
C LYS A 741 4.58 -38.37 49.01
N ASP A 742 4.85 -39.32 49.90
CA ASP A 742 4.66 -40.76 49.72
C ASP A 742 4.11 -41.48 50.98
N ASP A 743 3.83 -40.73 52.05
CA ASP A 743 3.44 -41.20 53.39
C ASP A 743 4.46 -42.14 54.07
N GLN A 744 5.68 -42.22 53.55
CA GLN A 744 6.69 -43.17 54.00
C GLN A 744 7.29 -42.75 55.36
N LEU A 745 7.45 -43.72 56.25
CA LEU A 745 8.10 -43.49 57.55
C LEU A 745 9.62 -43.37 57.37
N ARG A 746 10.21 -42.36 58.01
CA ARG A 746 11.64 -42.04 57.96
C ARG A 746 12.17 -41.80 59.36
N ALA A 747 13.45 -42.03 59.59
CA ALA A 747 14.11 -41.65 60.84
C ALA A 747 14.70 -40.23 60.72
N VAL A 748 14.48 -39.40 61.74
CA VAL A 748 14.99 -38.02 61.83
C VAL A 748 15.52 -37.70 63.23
N ASN A 749 16.30 -36.63 63.36
CA ASN A 749 16.98 -36.25 64.61
C ASN A 749 17.82 -37.39 65.20
N ILE A 750 18.47 -38.19 64.35
CA ILE A 750 19.29 -39.34 64.73
C ILE A 750 20.58 -38.85 65.38
N GLY A 751 20.81 -39.22 66.65
CA GLY A 751 22.05 -38.96 67.36
C GLY A 751 22.59 -40.22 68.02
N ALA A 752 23.89 -40.49 67.84
CA ALA A 752 24.53 -41.67 68.38
C ALA A 752 24.59 -41.66 69.92
N LEU A 753 24.34 -42.83 70.52
CA LEU A 753 24.45 -43.08 71.96
C LEU A 753 25.81 -43.72 72.31
N ARG A 754 26.88 -43.19 71.70
CA ARG A 754 28.25 -43.67 71.93
C ARG A 754 28.80 -43.16 73.26
N LYS A 755 29.65 -43.98 73.89
CA LYS A 755 30.33 -43.63 75.15
C LYS A 755 31.49 -42.68 74.87
N PHE A 756 31.42 -41.47 75.42
CA PHE A 756 32.53 -40.51 75.39
C PHE A 756 33.62 -40.94 76.38
N ILE A 757 34.84 -41.11 75.87
CA ILE A 757 36.05 -41.44 76.63
C ILE A 757 36.83 -40.14 76.87
N ARG A 758 37.57 -40.05 77.97
CA ARG A 758 38.38 -38.90 78.34
C ARG A 758 39.85 -39.27 78.47
N ALA A 759 40.73 -38.50 77.84
CA ALA A 759 42.18 -38.63 77.98
C ALA A 759 42.87 -37.31 77.61
N LYS A 760 44.19 -37.27 77.81
CA LYS A 760 45.04 -36.11 77.45
C LYS A 760 45.59 -36.23 76.04
N VAL A 761 45.63 -35.11 75.33
CA VAL A 761 46.29 -35.00 74.04
C VAL A 761 47.80 -35.11 74.25
N ASP A 762 48.42 -36.07 73.56
CA ASP A 762 49.85 -36.33 73.64
C ASP A 762 50.64 -35.34 72.77
N SER A 763 50.25 -35.21 71.51
CA SER A 763 50.95 -34.36 70.55
C SER A 763 50.04 -33.95 69.39
N VAL A 764 50.27 -32.76 68.85
CA VAL A 764 49.57 -32.20 67.68
C VAL A 764 50.61 -31.83 66.63
N LYS A 765 50.36 -32.20 65.36
CA LYS A 765 51.29 -32.08 64.24
C LYS A 765 50.53 -31.65 62.98
N GLY A 766 50.36 -30.35 62.80
CA GLY A 766 49.60 -29.79 61.69
C GLY A 766 48.11 -30.14 61.80
N GLN A 767 47.58 -30.83 60.79
CA GLN A 767 46.15 -31.19 60.71
C GLN A 767 45.77 -32.48 61.47
N TYR A 768 46.70 -33.11 62.19
CA TYR A 768 46.43 -34.33 62.95
C TYR A 768 47.10 -34.31 64.33
N GLY A 769 46.66 -35.21 65.21
CA GLY A 769 47.23 -35.37 66.54
C GLY A 769 47.05 -36.77 67.10
N PHE A 770 47.59 -36.96 68.30
CA PHE A 770 47.56 -38.21 69.04
C PHE A 770 47.05 -37.96 70.46
N ILE A 771 46.21 -38.86 70.97
CA ILE A 771 45.70 -38.88 72.33
C ILE A 771 46.44 -39.97 73.10
N ASN A 772 46.76 -39.71 74.36
CA ASN A 772 47.35 -40.69 75.28
C ASN A 772 46.27 -41.68 75.77
N TYR A 773 45.78 -42.50 74.83
CA TYR A 773 44.84 -43.59 75.02
C TYR A 773 45.28 -44.74 74.10
N GLU A 774 45.36 -45.96 74.65
CA GLU A 774 45.78 -47.15 73.90
C GLU A 774 44.56 -47.97 73.49
N ALA A 775 44.20 -47.90 72.21
CA ALA A 775 43.14 -48.71 71.60
C ALA A 775 43.70 -49.96 70.89
N GLU A 776 44.98 -49.93 70.54
CA GLU A 776 45.78 -51.05 70.05
C GLU A 776 47.03 -51.09 70.93
N GLU A 777 47.48 -52.28 71.31
CA GLU A 777 48.59 -52.47 72.27
C GLU A 777 49.86 -51.71 71.84
N GLY A 778 50.33 -50.80 72.70
CA GLY A 778 51.50 -49.95 72.44
C GLY A 778 51.31 -48.82 71.42
N LYS A 779 50.06 -48.47 71.03
CA LYS A 779 49.79 -47.38 70.06
C LYS A 779 48.84 -46.31 70.62
N LYS A 780 49.30 -45.07 70.56
CA LYS A 780 48.51 -43.87 70.88
C LYS A 780 47.41 -43.62 69.83
N LEU A 781 46.20 -43.33 70.28
CA LEU A 781 45.03 -43.12 69.43
C LEU A 781 45.16 -41.86 68.55
N PHE A 782 44.89 -42.02 67.25
CA PHE A 782 44.99 -40.95 66.24
C PHE A 782 43.71 -40.11 66.13
N PHE A 783 43.84 -38.81 65.85
CA PHE A 783 42.74 -37.95 65.40
C PHE A 783 43.15 -36.97 64.30
N HIS A 784 42.17 -36.48 63.55
CA HIS A 784 42.33 -35.40 62.56
C HIS A 784 41.65 -34.12 63.07
N MET A 785 42.17 -32.94 62.72
CA MET A 785 41.68 -31.66 63.28
C MET A 785 40.24 -31.33 62.86
N THR A 786 39.74 -31.94 61.78
CA THR A 786 38.32 -31.85 61.35
C THR A 786 37.35 -32.53 62.32
N GLU A 787 37.82 -33.49 63.13
CA GLU A 787 37.01 -34.17 64.16
C GLU A 787 36.79 -33.32 65.41
N VAL A 788 37.41 -32.13 65.48
CA VAL A 788 37.28 -31.22 66.63
C VAL A 788 36.06 -30.32 66.44
N HIS A 789 35.16 -30.38 67.42
CA HIS A 789 33.96 -29.54 67.48
C HIS A 789 34.28 -28.08 67.81
N ASP A 790 33.34 -27.19 67.48
CA ASP A 790 33.36 -25.74 67.76
C ASP A 790 34.61 -24.96 67.28
N GLY A 791 35.45 -25.56 66.43
CA GLY A 791 36.72 -24.97 65.98
C GLY A 791 37.75 -24.80 67.10
N ALA A 792 37.64 -25.57 68.17
CA ALA A 792 38.50 -25.43 69.35
C ALA A 792 39.98 -25.74 69.01
N VAL A 793 40.90 -24.83 69.36
CA VAL A 793 42.34 -25.06 69.18
C VAL A 793 42.83 -26.05 70.24
N ILE A 794 43.17 -27.26 69.78
CA ILE A 794 43.74 -28.35 70.59
C ILE A 794 45.26 -28.24 70.64
N GLN A 795 45.83 -28.45 71.83
CA GLN A 795 47.27 -28.45 72.11
C GLN A 795 47.66 -29.68 72.93
N ALA A 796 48.95 -30.02 72.95
CA ALA A 796 49.46 -31.10 73.80
C ALA A 796 49.22 -30.78 75.29
N GLY A 797 48.76 -31.76 76.05
CA GLY A 797 48.38 -31.63 77.46
C GLY A 797 46.89 -31.31 77.71
N ASP A 798 46.13 -30.88 76.69
CA ASP A 798 44.68 -30.64 76.83
C ASP A 798 43.93 -31.93 77.20
N GLU A 799 42.91 -31.81 78.06
CA GLU A 799 41.92 -32.87 78.25
C GLU A 799 40.83 -32.77 77.20
N VAL A 800 40.54 -33.89 76.52
CA VAL A 800 39.49 -34.00 75.51
C VAL A 800 38.54 -35.13 75.88
N GLU A 801 37.24 -34.90 75.67
CA GLU A 801 36.28 -35.99 75.53
C GLU A 801 36.09 -36.30 74.06
N PHE A 802 36.13 -37.58 73.72
CA PHE A 802 36.12 -38.07 72.33
C PHE A 802 35.39 -39.40 72.25
N VAL A 803 35.11 -39.84 71.03
CA VAL A 803 34.49 -41.14 70.77
C VAL A 803 35.50 -42.04 70.06
N LEU A 804 35.67 -43.27 70.56
CA LEU A 804 36.49 -44.28 69.91
C LEU A 804 35.72 -44.90 68.74
N VAL A 805 36.26 -44.78 67.53
CA VAL A 805 35.64 -45.27 66.29
C VAL A 805 36.65 -46.14 65.53
N GLN A 806 36.20 -47.28 65.00
CA GLN A 806 37.03 -48.14 64.16
C GLN A 806 36.80 -47.83 62.67
N ASN A 807 37.87 -47.71 61.89
CA ASN A 807 37.77 -47.51 60.45
C ASN A 807 37.57 -48.87 59.75
N GLN A 808 36.36 -49.12 59.26
CA GLN A 808 35.97 -50.41 58.69
C GLN A 808 36.81 -50.86 57.47
N ARG A 809 37.50 -49.93 56.78
CA ARG A 809 38.32 -50.23 55.60
C ARG A 809 39.76 -50.66 55.93
N ASN A 810 40.26 -50.35 57.13
CA ASN A 810 41.65 -50.65 57.51
C ASN A 810 41.83 -51.22 58.93
N GLY A 811 40.74 -51.42 59.67
CA GLY A 811 40.70 -52.00 61.02
C GLY A 811 41.23 -51.12 62.15
N LYS A 812 41.81 -49.94 61.85
CA LYS A 812 42.45 -49.08 62.84
C LYS A 812 41.45 -48.26 63.64
N PHE A 813 41.80 -47.95 64.88
CA PHE A 813 41.01 -47.05 65.72
C PHE A 813 41.44 -45.59 65.58
N SER A 814 40.47 -44.69 65.62
CA SER A 814 40.65 -43.24 65.68
C SER A 814 39.69 -42.60 66.69
N ALA A 815 40.08 -41.45 67.23
CA ALA A 815 39.19 -40.60 68.00
C ALA A 815 38.41 -39.67 67.05
N CYS A 816 37.08 -39.73 67.13
CA CYS A 816 36.14 -38.90 66.40
C CYS A 816 35.34 -38.01 67.36
N SER A 817 34.75 -36.93 66.85
CA SER A 817 33.97 -35.97 67.65
C SER A 817 34.67 -35.51 68.94
N LEU A 818 35.90 -35.02 68.80
CA LEU A 818 36.69 -34.44 69.90
C LEU A 818 36.04 -33.14 70.39
N ARG A 819 35.94 -33.02 71.72
CA ARG A 819 35.53 -31.80 72.42
C ARG A 819 36.54 -31.47 73.51
N LYS A 820 37.09 -30.26 73.48
CA LYS A 820 38.03 -29.79 74.50
C LYS A 820 37.30 -29.60 75.83
N ILE A 821 37.70 -30.36 76.84
CA ILE A 821 37.21 -30.17 78.20
C ILE A 821 37.86 -28.90 78.74
N THR A 822 37.03 -27.99 79.25
CA THR A 822 37.50 -26.88 80.08
C THR A 822 36.75 -26.95 81.40
N ASP A 823 37.45 -26.77 82.53
CA ASP A 823 36.88 -26.95 83.87
C ASP A 823 35.76 -25.96 84.25
N ARG A 824 35.45 -25.01 83.36
CA ARG A 824 34.30 -24.11 83.46
C ARG A 824 32.97 -24.78 83.09
N ARG A 825 32.71 -25.99 83.61
CA ARG A 825 31.36 -26.58 83.58
C ARG A 825 30.40 -25.70 84.38
N ARG A 826 29.51 -25.01 83.67
CA ARG A 826 28.42 -24.21 84.26
C ARG A 826 27.42 -25.17 84.96
N PRO A 827 27.01 -24.94 86.22
CA PRO A 827 26.20 -25.91 86.96
C PRO A 827 24.84 -26.23 86.32
N GLU A 828 24.46 -27.50 86.31
CA GLU A 828 23.26 -28.02 85.61
C GLU A 828 21.92 -27.44 86.11
N ARG A 829 21.89 -26.83 87.30
CA ARG A 829 20.67 -26.26 87.93
C ARG A 829 20.01 -25.10 87.16
N LEU A 830 20.58 -24.69 86.01
CA LEU A 830 19.98 -23.73 85.08
C LEU A 830 19.37 -24.38 83.82
N LEU A 831 19.77 -25.59 83.44
CA LEU A 831 19.24 -26.27 82.24
C LEU A 831 17.78 -26.70 82.42
N SER A 832 17.37 -26.99 83.65
CA SER A 832 15.98 -27.29 84.03
C SER A 832 15.00 -26.11 83.85
N ARG A 833 15.49 -24.89 83.58
CA ARG A 833 14.67 -23.70 83.36
C ARG A 833 14.62 -23.23 81.90
N LEU A 834 15.28 -23.94 80.98
CA LEU A 834 15.33 -23.62 79.55
C LEU A 834 14.42 -24.52 78.67
N LYS A 835 13.61 -25.39 79.29
CA LYS A 835 12.62 -26.25 78.60
C LYS A 835 11.19 -25.66 78.54
N SER A 836 10.99 -24.40 78.95
CA SER A 836 9.66 -23.81 79.13
C SER A 836 9.51 -22.40 78.55
N PHE A 837 10.22 -22.08 77.46
CA PHE A 837 9.99 -20.88 76.65
C PHE A 837 10.26 -21.22 75.17
N SER A 838 9.20 -21.32 74.37
CA SER A 838 9.27 -21.64 72.94
C SER A 838 8.16 -20.96 72.13
N GLU A 839 8.02 -19.65 72.33
CA GLU A 839 7.29 -18.64 71.55
C GLU A 839 7.84 -17.29 72.09
N ASP A 840 8.18 -16.26 71.31
CA ASP A 840 7.74 -15.91 69.95
C ASP A 840 8.88 -15.19 69.14
N LYS A 841 8.58 -14.74 67.92
CA LYS A 841 9.53 -14.18 66.92
C LYS A 841 9.93 -12.72 67.19
N SER A 842 11.24 -12.44 67.30
CA SER A 842 11.89 -11.26 66.68
C SER A 842 13.41 -11.24 66.90
N ILE A 843 14.18 -10.98 65.84
CA ILE A 843 15.65 -10.84 65.91
C ILE A 843 16.00 -9.37 66.18
N TRP A 844 16.77 -9.10 67.25
CA TRP A 844 17.38 -7.79 67.49
C TRP A 844 18.88 -7.94 67.83
N LYS A 845 19.76 -7.34 67.01
CA LYS A 845 21.19 -7.21 67.32
C LYS A 845 21.39 -6.14 68.39
N VAL A 846 21.86 -6.54 69.58
CA VAL A 846 22.33 -5.58 70.60
C VAL A 846 23.80 -5.29 70.36
N ILE A 847 24.11 -4.05 69.94
CA ILE A 847 25.49 -3.53 69.93
C ILE A 847 25.75 -2.87 71.29
N ALA A 848 26.73 -3.37 72.03
CA ALA A 848 27.05 -2.88 73.37
C ALA A 848 27.73 -1.49 73.31
N ILE A 849 26.97 -0.43 73.56
CA ILE A 849 27.48 0.95 73.66
C ILE A 849 27.48 1.36 75.15
N ARG A 850 28.68 1.30 75.76
CA ARG A 850 29.05 1.62 77.17
C ARG A 850 28.85 0.47 78.16
N ASN A 851 29.80 0.31 79.08
CA ASN A 851 29.72 -0.62 80.22
C ASN A 851 28.81 -0.05 81.32
N PRO A 852 28.11 -0.90 82.10
CA PRO A 852 27.26 -0.45 83.21
C PRO A 852 28.10 0.06 84.39
N LYS A 853 27.64 1.13 85.03
CA LYS A 853 28.01 1.50 86.40
C LYS A 853 27.00 0.93 87.40
N GLY A 854 27.39 0.85 88.67
CA GLY A 854 26.55 0.37 89.77
C GLY A 854 25.34 1.27 90.06
N PRO A 855 24.42 0.82 90.93
CA PRO A 855 23.10 1.42 91.13
C PRO A 855 23.14 2.69 91.98
N GLU A 856 22.16 3.56 91.75
CA GLU A 856 21.72 4.65 92.62
C GLU A 856 20.20 4.59 92.76
N ASP A 857 19.67 5.13 93.86
CA ASP A 857 18.40 4.66 94.42
C ASP A 857 17.15 5.09 93.63
N GLY A 858 16.25 4.12 93.37
CA GLY A 858 15.00 4.31 92.64
C GLY A 858 13.88 3.43 93.21
N LYS A 859 12.99 4.03 94.01
CA LYS A 859 11.91 3.33 94.72
C LYS A 859 11.05 2.50 93.76
N GLY A 860 11.03 1.18 93.97
CA GLY A 860 10.37 0.21 93.10
C GLY A 860 8.84 0.33 93.03
N PHE A 861 8.28 -0.10 91.90
CA PHE A 861 6.85 -0.09 91.62
C PHE A 861 6.08 -1.09 92.51
N GLN A 862 4.85 -0.73 92.90
CA GLN A 862 3.99 -1.59 93.71
C GLN A 862 3.39 -2.77 92.93
N PRO A 863 3.13 -3.92 93.59
CA PRO A 863 2.46 -5.06 92.98
C PRO A 863 0.98 -4.77 92.69
N ARG A 864 0.49 -5.23 91.54
CA ARG A 864 -0.96 -5.29 91.26
C ARG A 864 -1.51 -6.67 91.66
N SER A 865 -2.72 -6.69 92.19
CA SER A 865 -3.45 -7.89 92.59
C SER A 865 -3.76 -8.82 91.41
N PRO A 866 -3.86 -10.14 91.63
CA PRO A 866 -4.26 -11.09 90.58
C PRO A 866 -5.75 -10.93 90.21
N TRP A 867 -6.06 -11.15 88.93
CA TRP A 867 -7.42 -11.14 88.39
C TRP A 867 -7.99 -12.56 88.30
N SER A 868 -9.23 -12.76 88.74
CA SER A 868 -9.96 -14.03 88.67
C SER A 868 -11.08 -13.98 87.63
N SER A 869 -11.23 -15.03 86.82
CA SER A 869 -12.25 -15.16 85.77
C SER A 869 -13.63 -15.58 86.29
N PRO A 870 -14.73 -14.98 85.79
CA PRO A 870 -16.07 -15.55 85.83
C PRO A 870 -16.29 -16.62 84.73
N LEU A 871 -17.45 -17.28 84.77
CA LEU A 871 -17.89 -18.39 83.91
C LEU A 871 -18.80 -17.93 82.75
N SER A 872 -19.14 -18.91 81.89
CA SER A 872 -20.05 -18.90 80.72
C SER A 872 -19.67 -17.97 79.56
#